data_AF-A0A937R2A2-F1
#
_entry.id   AF-A0A937R2A2-F1
#
_cell.length_a   1.000
_cell.length_b   1.000
_cell.length_c   1.000
_cell.angle_alpha   90.00
_cell.angle_beta   90.00
_cell.angle_gamma   90.00
#
_symmetry.space_group_name_H-M   'P 1'
#
loop_
_entity.id
_entity.type
_entity.pdbx_description
1 polymer ?
#
loop_
_entity_poly.entity_id
_entity_poly.type
_entity_poly.pdbx_seq_one_letter_code
_entity_poly.pdbx_strand_id
1 'polypeptide(L)'
;MLFREDFADAALPGWRGARPSALKLSRTQGPGGIPALTMETREPVSGALSVSLPVERIAGKAVLLEVWRKTENVKTGARHYYNAKSMLSWKAKSEAKPEYSSTAYSDFSGTFDWEKHCYVMGMPEDLERASVTIGMQACTGKASWAGLTVCVDPRFPSQHALERFLAREERQTFANLDADTLVIKRLSGGIVQVFAGHKYVPRKYWNDVVRRTVLAPVQRPTRVTTARADGFRRELSQAMKTRASELEAGLTGLKRNALNDRVCEIASLRERVRQIWTEAAEEKQVRLKADAESESPVSPLIFGNNINTQNLTAPYDSARGKFQDEFLTRVRPMRITFLRYPGGCNADVFNWKDTIGPLRQRKDIINYHNGTSRGIAKCGVDEYLRFCEEESMVPIITTAFCKDRPESVDPNDHPNGIRHKFIFSYLKTAPERVQLAADWVEYCNGSVNTPFGKLRAKNGHPKPYRVRYWEIGNESYGPDPTGSCEPEEYANAFPKYVKAMKARDPSISIVMNGCSRKDWNEPLLRIAGEWADAFQFHIYRTPRVNNYSKLEGRPHQVTTGMRLADNIPGLLSDVAAMMKKHLGRTLPIIISEFGMGNARNREFMTSVTSAVLVADMWRTLLESPVVLGANKWCLFTGYWFSQIQGPTLHNPNAPYYNRPEWAMHVIYARCRSKTRLAVNNEVSEGAKAIVFKHPNSYGVVLISREAAGWQSVVLDLPGAKRGRATCILLTAGHPFLGNENDHSLIGKYEFEFDYAPGEPITVPSSSVMGLIVPR
;
A
#
# COMPACT_ATOMS: atom_id res chain seq x y z
N MET A 1 -8.67 -38.51 -20.36
CA MET A 1 -8.97 -38.68 -18.92
C MET A 1 -8.20 -39.89 -18.41
N LEU A 2 -7.43 -39.75 -17.33
CA LEU A 2 -6.54 -40.79 -16.80
C LEU A 2 -7.05 -41.43 -15.51
N PHE A 3 -7.83 -40.67 -14.74
CA PHE A 3 -8.45 -41.12 -13.51
C PHE A 3 -9.82 -40.44 -13.40
N ARG A 4 -10.83 -41.20 -13.03
CA ARG A 4 -12.15 -40.69 -12.71
C ARG A 4 -12.72 -41.53 -11.60
N GLU A 5 -13.09 -40.86 -10.51
CA GLU A 5 -13.82 -41.48 -9.43
C GLU A 5 -15.23 -40.94 -9.44
N ASP A 6 -16.15 -41.81 -9.84
CA ASP A 6 -17.56 -41.65 -9.57
C ASP A 6 -17.81 -42.34 -8.23
N PHE A 7 -18.15 -41.56 -7.20
CA PHE A 7 -18.30 -42.04 -5.81
C PHE A 7 -19.54 -42.95 -5.59
N ALA A 8 -19.99 -43.66 -6.64
CA ALA A 8 -21.13 -44.55 -6.64
C ALA A 8 -20.86 -45.83 -5.83
N ASP A 9 -19.68 -46.46 -6.02
CA ASP A 9 -19.40 -47.83 -5.54
C ASP A 9 -18.06 -48.01 -4.82
N ALA A 10 -17.44 -46.94 -4.31
CA ALA A 10 -16.17 -47.05 -3.60
C ALA A 10 -16.30 -47.85 -2.28
N ALA A 11 -15.89 -49.12 -2.29
CA ALA A 11 -15.05 -49.63 -1.21
C ALA A 11 -13.89 -48.61 -1.06
N LEU A 12 -13.46 -48.27 0.15
CA LEU A 12 -12.52 -47.15 0.39
C LEU A 12 -11.06 -47.66 0.52
N PRO A 13 -10.35 -48.07 -0.54
CA PRO A 13 -8.92 -48.30 -0.44
C PRO A 13 -8.21 -46.95 -0.28
N GLY A 14 -7.31 -46.84 0.71
CA GLY A 14 -6.43 -45.67 0.86
C GLY A 14 -6.79 -44.63 1.93
N TRP A 15 -7.63 -44.97 2.91
CA TRP A 15 -7.89 -44.11 4.08
C TRP A 15 -6.62 -43.85 4.90
N ARG A 16 -6.32 -42.57 5.19
CA ARG A 16 -5.29 -42.17 6.16
C ARG A 16 -5.90 -41.19 7.17
N GLY A 17 -5.89 -41.51 8.46
CA GLY A 17 -6.35 -40.60 9.52
C GLY A 17 -7.01 -41.29 10.71
N ALA A 18 -7.56 -40.47 11.62
CA ALA A 18 -8.16 -40.91 12.88
C ALA A 18 -9.33 -41.90 12.68
N ARG A 19 -9.60 -42.72 13.71
CA ARG A 19 -10.61 -43.80 13.67
C ARG A 19 -12.00 -43.26 13.29
N PRO A 20 -12.84 -44.04 12.58
CA PRO A 20 -14.14 -43.60 12.04
C PRO A 20 -15.17 -43.06 13.05
N SER A 21 -14.96 -43.22 14.36
CA SER A 21 -15.96 -42.85 15.38
C SER A 21 -16.20 -41.34 15.49
N ALA A 22 -15.22 -40.50 15.17
CA ALA A 22 -15.33 -39.03 15.26
C ALA A 22 -15.55 -38.33 13.90
N LEU A 23 -15.44 -39.07 12.79
CA LEU A 23 -15.60 -38.55 11.43
C LEU A 23 -16.69 -39.36 10.71
N LYS A 24 -17.86 -38.75 10.52
CA LYS A 24 -19.00 -39.37 9.86
C LYS A 24 -18.85 -39.27 8.36
N LEU A 25 -18.83 -40.41 7.69
CA LEU A 25 -18.86 -40.52 6.24
C LEU A 25 -20.29 -40.77 5.78
N SER A 26 -20.75 -40.04 4.77
CA SER A 26 -22.08 -40.24 4.18
C SER A 26 -22.06 -40.02 2.68
N ARG A 27 -23.00 -40.67 2.01
CA ARG A 27 -23.25 -40.48 0.57
C ARG A 27 -24.29 -39.40 0.38
N THR A 28 -24.05 -38.54 -0.59
CA THR A 28 -24.94 -37.42 -0.93
C THR A 28 -25.02 -37.30 -2.45
N GLN A 29 -25.93 -36.45 -2.94
CA GLN A 29 -25.97 -36.10 -4.36
C GLN A 29 -25.25 -34.77 -4.60
N GLY A 30 -24.34 -34.81 -5.58
CA GLY A 30 -23.64 -33.69 -6.15
C GLY A 30 -24.42 -33.02 -7.28
N PRO A 31 -23.85 -31.99 -7.92
CA PRO A 31 -24.50 -31.25 -8.98
C PRO A 31 -24.78 -32.17 -10.17
N GLY A 32 -25.99 -32.05 -10.73
CA GLY A 32 -26.45 -32.90 -11.84
C GLY A 32 -26.69 -34.37 -11.46
N GLY A 33 -26.84 -34.69 -10.16
CA GLY A 33 -27.06 -36.06 -9.68
C GLY A 33 -25.80 -36.90 -9.55
N ILE A 34 -24.61 -36.31 -9.75
CA ILE A 34 -23.33 -37.00 -9.62
C ILE A 34 -23.16 -37.49 -8.17
N PRO A 35 -22.86 -38.78 -7.92
CA PRO A 35 -22.60 -39.28 -6.57
C PRO A 35 -21.51 -38.48 -5.85
N ALA A 36 -21.75 -38.15 -4.59
CA ALA A 36 -20.87 -37.34 -3.76
C ALA A 36 -20.50 -38.03 -2.45
N LEU A 37 -19.22 -37.96 -2.08
CA LEU A 37 -18.72 -38.35 -0.77
C LEU A 37 -18.75 -37.17 0.17
N THR A 38 -19.37 -37.32 1.35
CA THR A 38 -19.43 -36.31 2.39
C THR A 38 -18.73 -36.76 3.66
N MET A 39 -17.86 -35.91 4.20
CA MET A 39 -17.24 -36.03 5.51
C MET A 39 -17.83 -34.99 6.47
N GLU A 40 -18.20 -35.40 7.67
CA GLU A 40 -18.69 -34.51 8.72
C GLU A 40 -18.00 -34.83 10.05
N THR A 41 -17.55 -33.80 10.76
CA THR A 41 -17.04 -33.95 12.11
C THR A 41 -17.34 -32.73 12.98
N ARG A 42 -17.60 -32.99 14.26
CA ARG A 42 -17.84 -31.97 15.29
C ARG A 42 -16.58 -31.66 16.09
N GLU A 43 -15.53 -32.46 15.94
CA GLU A 43 -14.25 -32.31 16.60
C GLU A 43 -13.16 -32.04 15.55
N PRO A 44 -12.08 -31.32 15.88
CA PRO A 44 -11.02 -30.99 14.92
C PRO A 44 -10.15 -32.21 14.61
N VAL A 45 -10.72 -33.20 13.91
CA VAL A 45 -10.06 -34.46 13.53
C VAL A 45 -9.53 -34.38 12.10
N SER A 46 -8.64 -35.33 11.75
CA SER A 46 -8.10 -35.46 10.40
C SER A 46 -8.47 -36.81 9.80
N GLY A 47 -8.99 -36.80 8.58
CA GLY A 47 -9.27 -37.98 7.78
C GLY A 47 -9.23 -37.63 6.29
N ALA A 48 -8.55 -38.45 5.52
CA ALA A 48 -8.41 -38.25 4.08
C ALA A 48 -8.46 -39.58 3.31
N LEU A 49 -9.03 -39.50 2.11
CA LEU A 49 -8.93 -40.54 1.09
C LEU A 49 -7.81 -40.15 0.13
N SER A 50 -6.87 -41.05 -0.11
CA SER A 50 -5.79 -40.82 -1.06
C SER A 50 -5.70 -41.96 -2.07
N VAL A 51 -5.61 -41.61 -3.35
CA VAL A 51 -5.50 -42.56 -4.46
C VAL A 51 -4.24 -42.26 -5.26
N SER A 52 -3.42 -43.29 -5.48
CA SER A 52 -2.21 -43.18 -6.29
C SER A 52 -2.54 -43.03 -7.77
N LEU A 53 -1.79 -42.18 -8.48
CA LEU A 53 -1.91 -41.98 -9.92
C LEU A 53 -0.82 -42.75 -10.68
N PRO A 54 -1.10 -43.25 -11.90
CA PRO A 54 -0.12 -43.96 -12.73
C PRO A 54 0.96 -43.00 -13.25
N VAL A 55 2.17 -43.12 -12.69
CA VAL A 55 3.32 -42.24 -12.94
C VAL A 55 3.68 -42.20 -14.42
N GLU A 56 3.72 -43.37 -15.07
CA GLU A 56 4.07 -43.54 -16.48
C GLU A 56 3.12 -42.81 -17.43
N ARG A 57 1.90 -42.49 -16.99
CA ARG A 57 0.92 -41.78 -17.82
C ARG A 57 1.00 -40.26 -17.68
N ILE A 58 1.55 -39.76 -16.58
CA ILE A 58 1.53 -38.33 -16.23
C ILE A 58 2.91 -37.68 -16.18
N ALA A 59 4.00 -38.43 -16.04
CA ALA A 59 5.36 -37.90 -16.01
C ALA A 59 5.66 -37.03 -17.24
N GLY A 60 6.23 -35.85 -17.03
CA GLY A 60 6.56 -34.87 -18.07
C GLY A 60 5.36 -34.18 -18.73
N LYS A 61 4.12 -34.38 -18.24
CA LYS A 61 2.90 -33.88 -18.88
C LYS A 61 2.15 -32.86 -18.03
N ALA A 62 1.33 -32.05 -18.69
CA ALA A 62 0.35 -31.20 -18.02
C ALA A 62 -0.86 -32.02 -17.59
N VAL A 63 -1.21 -31.93 -16.31
CA VAL A 63 -2.32 -32.64 -15.67
C VAL A 63 -3.38 -31.64 -15.24
N LEU A 64 -4.64 -31.92 -15.58
CA LEU A 64 -5.83 -31.21 -15.12
C LEU A 64 -6.56 -32.06 -14.08
N LEU A 65 -6.69 -31.55 -12.86
CA LEU A 65 -7.54 -32.10 -11.80
C LEU A 65 -8.85 -31.30 -11.77
N GLU A 66 -9.99 -31.95 -11.91
CA GLU A 66 -11.30 -31.33 -11.69
C GLU A 66 -12.07 -32.04 -10.57
N VAL A 67 -12.78 -31.27 -9.75
CA VAL A 67 -13.60 -31.81 -8.67
C VAL A 67 -14.69 -30.83 -8.24
N TRP A 68 -15.90 -31.33 -8.01
CA TRP A 68 -16.97 -30.56 -7.38
C TRP A 68 -16.86 -30.65 -5.87
N ARG A 69 -17.15 -29.55 -5.17
CA ARG A 69 -17.01 -29.46 -3.72
C ARG A 69 -18.07 -28.63 -3.06
N LYS A 70 -18.46 -28.99 -1.85
CA LYS A 70 -19.40 -28.24 -1.00
C LYS A 70 -18.88 -28.20 0.43
N THR A 71 -19.12 -27.12 1.16
CA THR A 71 -18.94 -27.08 2.61
C THR A 71 -20.10 -26.49 3.37
N GLU A 72 -20.31 -27.03 4.57
CA GLU A 72 -21.28 -26.57 5.54
C GLU A 72 -20.56 -26.37 6.88
N ASN A 73 -20.37 -25.10 7.27
CA ASN A 73 -19.79 -24.66 8.53
C ASN A 73 -18.39 -25.23 8.83
N VAL A 74 -17.51 -25.30 7.82
CA VAL A 74 -16.15 -25.79 8.02
C VAL A 74 -15.32 -24.75 8.78
N LYS A 75 -14.86 -25.07 9.99
CA LYS A 75 -14.03 -24.16 10.81
C LYS A 75 -12.60 -24.68 10.90
N THR A 76 -11.64 -23.81 10.63
CA THR A 76 -10.21 -24.14 10.64
C THR A 76 -9.68 -24.30 12.06
N GLY A 77 -8.71 -25.21 12.24
CA GLY A 77 -7.93 -25.30 13.47
C GLY A 77 -6.96 -24.11 13.66
N ALA A 78 -6.15 -24.15 14.72
CA ALA A 78 -5.23 -23.08 15.12
C ALA A 78 -4.10 -22.75 14.10
N ARG A 79 -3.92 -23.56 13.04
CA ARG A 79 -2.95 -23.31 11.97
C ARG A 79 -3.65 -23.25 10.62
N HIS A 80 -3.17 -22.36 9.75
CA HIS A 80 -3.83 -21.99 8.48
C HIS A 80 -3.96 -23.12 7.45
N TYR A 81 -3.18 -24.19 7.58
CA TYR A 81 -3.21 -25.38 6.72
C TYR A 81 -4.14 -26.51 7.25
N TYR A 82 -4.97 -26.21 8.26
CA TYR A 82 -5.97 -27.13 8.82
C TYR A 82 -7.39 -26.78 8.34
N ASN A 83 -7.90 -27.53 7.37
CA ASN A 83 -9.17 -27.30 6.69
C ASN A 83 -9.60 -28.53 5.87
N ALA A 84 -10.73 -28.40 5.16
CA ALA A 84 -11.11 -29.36 4.13
C ALA A 84 -10.35 -29.08 2.82
N LYS A 85 -9.89 -30.14 2.15
CA LYS A 85 -8.95 -30.04 1.03
C LYS A 85 -9.22 -31.04 -0.09
N SER A 86 -8.81 -30.64 -1.30
CA SER A 86 -8.47 -31.57 -2.39
C SER A 86 -7.08 -31.21 -2.90
N MET A 87 -6.23 -32.21 -3.03
CA MET A 87 -4.80 -32.04 -3.20
C MET A 87 -4.28 -33.03 -4.22
N LEU A 88 -3.48 -32.58 -5.18
CA LEU A 88 -2.61 -33.45 -5.97
C LEU A 88 -1.19 -33.32 -5.41
N SER A 89 -0.63 -34.45 -4.97
CA SER A 89 0.73 -34.54 -4.43
C SER A 89 1.58 -35.40 -5.35
N TRP A 90 2.85 -35.06 -5.51
CA TRP A 90 3.78 -35.86 -6.31
C TRP A 90 5.22 -35.74 -5.80
N LYS A 91 6.07 -36.72 -6.10
CA LYS A 91 7.51 -36.73 -5.77
C LYS A 91 8.36 -37.02 -7.01
N ALA A 92 9.38 -36.21 -7.27
CA ALA A 92 10.42 -36.46 -8.27
C ALA A 92 11.64 -37.14 -7.64
N LYS A 93 12.40 -37.90 -8.43
CA LYS A 93 13.64 -38.54 -7.98
C LYS A 93 14.74 -37.52 -7.64
N SER A 94 14.76 -36.37 -8.31
CA SER A 94 15.75 -35.31 -8.16
C SER A 94 15.56 -34.41 -6.92
N GLU A 95 14.44 -34.49 -6.21
CA GLU A 95 14.16 -33.62 -5.07
C GLU A 95 14.70 -34.18 -3.73
N ALA A 96 15.51 -33.37 -3.03
CA ALA A 96 16.23 -33.76 -1.82
C ALA A 96 15.36 -33.89 -0.54
N LYS A 97 14.07 -33.51 -0.56
CA LYS A 97 13.20 -33.54 0.63
C LYS A 97 12.12 -34.63 0.53
N PRO A 98 11.98 -35.51 1.54
CA PRO A 98 11.15 -36.72 1.43
C PRO A 98 9.63 -36.53 1.59
N GLU A 99 9.12 -35.38 2.07
CA GLU A 99 7.76 -35.34 2.62
C GLU A 99 6.74 -34.38 1.96
N TYR A 100 7.16 -33.36 1.21
CA TYR A 100 6.23 -32.41 0.55
C TYR A 100 6.80 -31.87 -0.76
N SER A 101 7.02 -32.78 -1.69
CA SER A 101 7.21 -32.46 -3.10
C SER A 101 5.88 -31.97 -3.69
N SER A 102 5.96 -31.02 -4.62
CA SER A 102 4.95 -29.98 -4.91
C SER A 102 3.49 -30.40 -4.79
N THR A 103 2.71 -29.61 -4.04
CA THR A 103 1.28 -29.84 -3.88
C THR A 103 0.49 -28.66 -4.43
N ALA A 104 -0.43 -28.91 -5.36
CA ALA A 104 -1.55 -28.00 -5.55
C ALA A 104 -2.65 -28.43 -4.60
N TYR A 105 -2.89 -27.62 -3.57
CA TYR A 105 -3.99 -27.80 -2.66
C TYR A 105 -4.87 -26.57 -2.67
N SER A 106 -6.08 -26.79 -2.19
CA SER A 106 -7.09 -25.77 -2.01
C SER A 106 -7.69 -26.01 -0.65
N ASP A 107 -7.41 -25.04 0.21
CA ASP A 107 -7.79 -25.00 1.60
C ASP A 107 -9.09 -24.23 1.69
N PHE A 108 -10.14 -24.87 2.20
CA PHE A 108 -11.44 -24.22 2.23
C PHE A 108 -12.15 -24.37 3.59
N SER A 109 -12.72 -23.25 4.01
CA SER A 109 -13.41 -23.05 5.27
C SER A 109 -14.61 -22.12 5.06
N GLY A 110 -15.54 -22.13 6.00
CA GLY A 110 -16.83 -21.47 5.89
C GLY A 110 -17.88 -22.40 5.29
N THR A 111 -18.86 -21.78 4.63
CA THR A 111 -20.02 -22.45 4.04
C THR A 111 -20.17 -21.99 2.60
N PHE A 112 -20.16 -22.94 1.66
CA PHE A 112 -20.45 -22.69 0.25
C PHE A 112 -21.06 -23.95 -0.37
N ASP A 113 -22.02 -23.77 -1.28
CA ASP A 113 -22.65 -24.89 -1.98
C ASP A 113 -21.74 -25.45 -3.10
N TRP A 114 -22.18 -26.46 -3.84
CA TRP A 114 -21.38 -27.13 -4.88
C TRP A 114 -20.67 -26.18 -5.87
N GLU A 115 -19.34 -26.19 -5.85
CA GLU A 115 -18.46 -25.47 -6.77
C GLU A 115 -17.53 -26.43 -7.50
N LYS A 116 -17.34 -26.24 -8.82
CA LYS A 116 -16.34 -26.99 -9.59
C LYS A 116 -15.00 -26.28 -9.48
N HIS A 117 -13.99 -27.02 -9.06
CA HIS A 117 -12.62 -26.53 -8.96
C HIS A 117 -11.73 -27.28 -9.93
N CYS A 118 -10.91 -26.55 -10.67
CA CYS A 118 -10.02 -27.08 -11.70
C CYS A 118 -8.57 -26.63 -11.41
N TYR A 119 -7.61 -27.56 -11.41
CA TYR A 119 -6.20 -27.28 -11.18
C TYR A 119 -5.37 -27.84 -12.32
N VAL A 120 -4.52 -27.00 -12.91
CA VAL A 120 -3.55 -27.40 -13.92
C VAL A 120 -2.17 -27.42 -13.30
N MET A 121 -1.41 -28.49 -13.54
CA MET A 121 -0.04 -28.66 -13.05
C MET A 121 0.82 -29.34 -14.11
N GLY A 122 2.05 -28.86 -14.31
CA GLY A 122 3.09 -29.63 -14.98
C GLY A 122 3.67 -30.70 -14.05
N MET A 123 3.79 -31.93 -14.52
CA MET A 123 4.49 -33.01 -13.82
C MET A 123 5.94 -33.10 -14.28
N PRO A 124 6.90 -33.36 -13.37
CA PRO A 124 8.29 -33.57 -13.75
C PRO A 124 8.47 -34.84 -14.59
N GLU A 125 9.53 -34.90 -15.39
CA GLU A 125 9.86 -36.08 -16.21
C GLU A 125 10.36 -37.25 -15.35
N ASP A 126 11.10 -36.96 -14.28
CA ASP A 126 11.65 -37.94 -13.33
C ASP A 126 10.70 -38.26 -12.16
N LEU A 127 9.39 -38.21 -12.43
CA LEU A 127 8.34 -38.47 -11.45
C LEU A 127 8.49 -39.89 -10.85
N GLU A 128 8.51 -39.99 -9.52
CA GLU A 128 8.62 -41.23 -8.75
C GLU A 128 7.25 -41.74 -8.29
N ARG A 129 6.38 -40.85 -7.79
CA ARG A 129 5.01 -41.17 -7.34
C ARG A 129 4.11 -39.94 -7.40
N ALA A 130 2.83 -40.15 -7.61
CA ALA A 130 1.81 -39.10 -7.48
C ALA A 130 0.51 -39.66 -6.88
N SER A 131 -0.26 -38.81 -6.23
CA SER A 131 -1.54 -39.18 -5.63
C SER A 131 -2.50 -38.00 -5.51
N VAL A 132 -3.79 -38.25 -5.70
CA VAL A 132 -4.85 -37.30 -5.36
C VAL A 132 -5.41 -37.62 -3.99
N THR A 133 -5.58 -36.60 -3.16
CA THR A 133 -6.09 -36.70 -1.81
C THR A 133 -7.28 -35.75 -1.63
N ILE A 134 -8.39 -36.25 -1.09
CA ILE A 134 -9.49 -35.43 -0.58
C ILE A 134 -9.66 -35.70 0.91
N GLY A 135 -10.00 -34.69 1.71
CA GLY A 135 -10.21 -34.93 3.13
C GLY A 135 -10.37 -33.69 3.98
N MET A 136 -10.62 -33.92 5.26
CA MET A 136 -10.64 -32.92 6.32
C MET A 136 -9.38 -33.04 7.17
N GLN A 137 -8.71 -31.93 7.49
CA GLN A 137 -7.50 -31.93 8.31
C GLN A 137 -7.65 -30.96 9.50
N ALA A 138 -7.75 -31.51 10.70
CA ALA A 138 -7.85 -30.77 11.98
C ALA A 138 -8.87 -29.62 11.94
N CYS A 139 -10.03 -29.90 11.34
CA CYS A 139 -11.12 -28.94 11.14
C CYS A 139 -12.46 -29.58 11.50
N THR A 140 -13.43 -28.75 11.89
CA THR A 140 -14.82 -29.19 12.15
C THR A 140 -15.72 -28.80 10.99
N GLY A 141 -16.93 -29.32 10.94
CA GLY A 141 -17.94 -29.00 9.93
C GLY A 141 -18.17 -30.16 8.97
N LYS A 142 -18.74 -29.86 7.81
CA LYS A 142 -19.08 -30.86 6.80
C LYS A 142 -18.58 -30.44 5.43
N ALA A 143 -17.95 -31.37 4.72
CA ALA A 143 -17.40 -31.15 3.38
C ALA A 143 -17.78 -32.30 2.45
N SER A 144 -18.13 -31.99 1.22
CA SER A 144 -18.55 -32.96 0.21
C SER A 144 -17.73 -32.81 -1.07
N TRP A 145 -17.43 -33.93 -1.74
CA TRP A 145 -16.71 -34.00 -3.01
C TRP A 145 -17.48 -34.84 -4.03
N ALA A 146 -17.55 -34.40 -5.29
CA ALA A 146 -18.22 -35.14 -6.37
C ALA A 146 -17.44 -35.03 -7.69
N GLY A 147 -17.55 -36.04 -8.55
CA GLY A 147 -17.01 -36.01 -9.92
C GLY A 147 -15.52 -35.67 -10.00
N LEU A 148 -14.68 -36.40 -9.26
CA LEU A 148 -13.24 -36.21 -9.23
C LEU A 148 -12.61 -36.79 -10.50
N THR A 149 -11.99 -35.94 -11.34
CA THR A 149 -11.32 -36.36 -12.56
C THR A 149 -9.89 -35.86 -12.60
N VAL A 150 -8.98 -36.69 -13.12
CA VAL A 150 -7.63 -36.28 -13.52
C VAL A 150 -7.46 -36.60 -14.99
N CYS A 151 -7.12 -35.58 -15.76
CA CYS A 151 -6.97 -35.64 -17.20
C CYS A 151 -5.57 -35.22 -17.61
N VAL A 152 -5.04 -35.90 -18.62
CA VAL A 152 -3.92 -35.39 -19.42
C VAL A 152 -4.46 -35.26 -20.83
N ASP A 153 -4.17 -34.12 -21.46
CA ASP A 153 -4.54 -33.85 -22.84
C ASP A 153 -3.27 -33.74 -23.69
N PRO A 154 -3.04 -34.68 -24.63
CA PRO A 154 -1.82 -34.75 -25.41
C PRO A 154 -1.64 -33.56 -26.37
N ARG A 155 -2.68 -32.75 -26.60
CA ARG A 155 -2.60 -31.54 -27.45
C ARG A 155 -1.86 -30.39 -26.76
N PHE A 156 -1.68 -30.46 -25.44
CA PHE A 156 -1.07 -29.39 -24.66
C PHE A 156 0.21 -29.88 -23.98
N PRO A 157 1.38 -29.69 -24.63
CA PRO A 157 2.65 -30.23 -24.15
C PRO A 157 3.19 -29.49 -22.92
N SER A 158 2.56 -28.40 -22.47
CA SER A 158 2.97 -27.63 -21.30
C SER A 158 1.77 -27.10 -20.52
N GLN A 159 1.98 -26.87 -19.21
CA GLN A 159 1.00 -26.25 -18.32
C GLN A 159 0.44 -24.95 -18.92
N HIS A 160 1.31 -24.10 -19.47
CA HIS A 160 0.92 -22.81 -20.05
C HIS A 160 0.03 -22.96 -21.29
N ALA A 161 0.22 -24.00 -22.11
CA ALA A 161 -0.63 -24.26 -23.28
C ALA A 161 -2.03 -24.71 -22.87
N LEU A 162 -2.13 -25.59 -21.86
CA LEU A 162 -3.40 -26.10 -21.33
C LEU A 162 -4.18 -24.99 -20.61
N GLU A 163 -3.50 -24.15 -19.81
CA GLU A 163 -4.12 -22.99 -19.16
C GLU A 163 -4.72 -22.00 -20.17
N ARG A 164 -4.00 -21.72 -21.27
CA ARG A 164 -4.52 -20.84 -22.34
C ARG A 164 -5.71 -21.45 -23.07
N PHE A 165 -5.72 -22.76 -23.30
CA PHE A 165 -6.85 -23.45 -23.92
C PHE A 165 -8.08 -23.47 -23.03
N LEU A 166 -7.95 -23.84 -21.74
CA LEU A 166 -9.06 -23.82 -20.80
C LEU A 166 -9.63 -22.42 -20.64
N ALA A 167 -8.77 -21.39 -20.59
CA ALA A 167 -9.23 -20.00 -20.59
C ALA A 167 -9.98 -19.62 -21.87
N ARG A 168 -9.66 -20.22 -23.03
CA ARG A 168 -10.34 -19.99 -24.31
C ARG A 168 -11.68 -20.72 -24.39
N GLU A 169 -11.73 -21.99 -23.99
CA GLU A 169 -12.96 -22.82 -23.91
C GLU A 169 -13.97 -22.23 -22.90
N GLU A 170 -13.50 -21.82 -21.72
CA GLU A 170 -14.35 -21.16 -20.73
C GLU A 170 -14.89 -19.83 -21.27
N ARG A 171 -14.07 -19.04 -21.96
CA ARG A 171 -14.53 -17.79 -22.61
C ARG A 171 -15.56 -18.05 -23.70
N GLN A 172 -15.39 -19.08 -24.52
CA GLN A 172 -16.36 -19.43 -25.56
C GLN A 172 -17.68 -19.95 -24.98
N THR A 173 -17.62 -20.74 -23.91
CA THR A 173 -18.81 -21.31 -23.23
C THR A 173 -19.71 -20.23 -22.64
N PHE A 174 -19.13 -19.12 -22.15
CA PHE A 174 -19.87 -18.04 -21.50
C PHE A 174 -19.95 -16.74 -22.34
N ALA A 175 -19.54 -16.78 -23.61
CA ALA A 175 -19.52 -15.60 -24.48
C ALA A 175 -20.93 -15.05 -24.77
N ASN A 176 -21.96 -15.91 -24.79
CA ASN A 176 -23.31 -15.59 -25.25
C ASN A 176 -24.36 -16.03 -24.22
N LEU A 177 -24.29 -15.52 -22.97
CA LEU A 177 -25.31 -15.78 -21.95
C LEU A 177 -26.54 -14.90 -22.15
N ASP A 178 -27.71 -15.52 -22.30
CA ASP A 178 -29.01 -14.86 -22.48
C ASP A 178 -29.87 -14.96 -21.21
N ALA A 179 -30.64 -13.92 -20.89
CA ALA A 179 -31.43 -13.77 -19.66
C ALA A 179 -32.37 -14.95 -19.41
N ASP A 180 -33.01 -15.42 -20.49
CA ASP A 180 -34.05 -16.44 -20.47
C ASP A 180 -33.50 -17.85 -20.20
N THR A 181 -32.17 -18.02 -20.31
CA THR A 181 -31.49 -19.29 -20.05
C THR A 181 -30.91 -19.39 -18.64
N LEU A 182 -31.06 -18.32 -17.83
CA LEU A 182 -30.44 -18.21 -16.52
C LEU A 182 -31.36 -18.66 -15.38
N VAL A 183 -30.86 -19.55 -14.51
CA VAL A 183 -31.50 -19.90 -13.24
C VAL A 183 -30.72 -19.25 -12.10
N ILE A 184 -31.41 -18.45 -11.28
CA ILE A 184 -30.81 -17.75 -10.14
C ILE A 184 -31.25 -18.41 -8.84
N LYS A 185 -30.30 -18.88 -8.04
CA LYS A 185 -30.55 -19.37 -6.68
C LYS A 185 -30.00 -18.38 -5.65
N ARG A 186 -30.85 -17.93 -4.73
CA ARG A 186 -30.46 -17.11 -3.57
C ARG A 186 -30.41 -18.00 -2.33
N LEU A 187 -29.26 -18.06 -1.68
CA LEU A 187 -29.02 -18.88 -0.48
C LEU A 187 -29.06 -17.99 0.78
N SER A 188 -29.24 -18.61 1.95
CA SER A 188 -29.14 -17.92 3.24
C SER A 188 -27.76 -17.25 3.39
N GLY A 189 -27.73 -16.01 3.88
CA GLY A 189 -26.51 -15.19 3.95
C GLY A 189 -26.23 -14.31 2.71
N GLY A 190 -27.19 -14.17 1.79
CA GLY A 190 -27.10 -13.21 0.68
C GLY A 190 -26.28 -13.67 -0.53
N ILE A 191 -25.91 -14.95 -0.57
CA ILE A 191 -25.13 -15.54 -1.67
C ILE A 191 -26.06 -15.79 -2.87
N VAL A 192 -25.66 -15.30 -4.04
CA VAL A 192 -26.40 -15.49 -5.30
C VAL A 192 -25.60 -16.36 -6.26
N GLN A 193 -26.19 -17.47 -6.69
CA GLN A 193 -25.67 -18.36 -7.71
C GLN A 193 -26.44 -18.20 -9.02
N VAL A 194 -25.73 -18.22 -10.14
CA VAL A 194 -26.29 -18.11 -11.49
C VAL A 194 -25.92 -19.38 -12.26
N PHE A 195 -26.90 -19.97 -12.92
CA PHE A 195 -26.73 -21.14 -13.79
C PHE A 195 -27.22 -20.80 -15.18
N ALA A 196 -26.56 -21.28 -16.23
CA ALA A 196 -27.05 -21.28 -17.60
C ALA A 196 -27.41 -22.72 -17.97
N GLY A 197 -28.72 -23.03 -18.01
CA GLY A 197 -29.20 -24.41 -17.97
C GLY A 197 -28.74 -25.14 -16.71
N HIS A 198 -28.03 -26.27 -16.86
CA HIS A 198 -27.47 -27.05 -15.74
C HIS A 198 -26.02 -26.67 -15.37
N LYS A 199 -25.42 -25.68 -16.04
CA LYS A 199 -24.02 -25.27 -15.80
C LYS A 199 -23.96 -24.03 -14.92
N TYR A 200 -23.21 -24.10 -13.83
CA TYR A 200 -22.91 -22.93 -12.99
C TYR A 200 -22.10 -21.88 -13.78
N VAL A 201 -22.44 -20.61 -13.62
CA VAL A 201 -21.78 -19.46 -14.25
C VAL A 201 -20.92 -18.73 -13.21
N PRO A 202 -19.59 -18.93 -13.22
CA PRO A 202 -18.68 -18.22 -12.33
C PRO A 202 -18.80 -16.69 -12.46
N ARG A 203 -18.66 -15.96 -11.35
CA ARG A 203 -18.75 -14.50 -11.31
C ARG A 203 -17.86 -13.76 -12.32
N LYS A 204 -16.67 -14.29 -12.61
CA LYS A 204 -15.75 -13.76 -13.63
C LYS A 204 -16.33 -13.75 -15.05
N TYR A 205 -17.42 -14.48 -15.30
CA TYR A 205 -18.10 -14.60 -16.59
C TYR A 205 -19.50 -13.98 -16.61
N TRP A 206 -19.88 -13.22 -15.57
CA TRP A 206 -21.14 -12.50 -15.58
C TRP A 206 -21.07 -11.38 -16.61
N ASN A 207 -21.86 -11.49 -17.68
CA ASN A 207 -22.07 -10.41 -18.64
C ASN A 207 -23.14 -9.44 -18.09
N ASP A 208 -23.41 -8.36 -18.82
CA ASP A 208 -24.34 -7.32 -18.38
C ASP A 208 -25.77 -7.83 -18.19
N VAL A 209 -26.16 -8.87 -18.94
CA VAL A 209 -27.45 -9.54 -18.82
C VAL A 209 -27.55 -10.26 -17.46
N VAL A 210 -26.57 -11.10 -17.11
CA VAL A 210 -26.50 -11.79 -15.81
C VAL A 210 -26.51 -10.79 -14.65
N ARG A 211 -25.75 -9.69 -14.77
CA ARG A 211 -25.65 -8.68 -13.72
C ARG A 211 -26.98 -7.96 -13.48
N ARG A 212 -27.72 -7.60 -14.53
CA ARG A 212 -29.04 -6.95 -14.40
C ARG A 212 -30.06 -7.88 -13.74
N THR A 213 -30.10 -9.15 -14.13
CA THR A 213 -31.08 -10.13 -13.61
C THR A 213 -30.80 -10.50 -12.15
N VAL A 214 -29.52 -10.56 -11.73
CA VAL A 214 -29.12 -10.80 -10.33
C VAL A 214 -29.44 -9.62 -9.41
N LEU A 215 -29.42 -8.39 -9.93
CA LEU A 215 -29.48 -7.14 -9.15
C LEU A 215 -30.86 -6.46 -9.12
N ALA A 216 -31.90 -7.10 -9.68
CA ALA A 216 -33.28 -6.61 -9.58
C ALA A 216 -33.81 -6.62 -8.12
N PRO A 217 -34.72 -5.69 -7.74
CA PRO A 217 -34.91 -5.22 -6.36
C PRO A 217 -35.72 -6.16 -5.45
N VAL A 218 -35.37 -6.20 -4.15
CA VAL A 218 -36.21 -6.68 -3.04
C VAL A 218 -36.38 -5.54 -2.03
N GLN A 219 -37.58 -5.45 -1.45
CA GLN A 219 -38.13 -4.35 -0.65
C GLN A 219 -37.28 -3.82 0.53
N ARG A 220 -37.52 -2.54 0.84
CA ARG A 220 -36.91 -1.73 1.91
C ARG A 220 -37.13 -2.32 3.33
N PRO A 221 -36.12 -2.30 4.21
CA PRO A 221 -36.32 -2.23 5.64
C PRO A 221 -36.27 -0.79 6.17
N THR A 222 -37.01 -0.57 7.24
CA THR A 222 -37.31 0.70 7.90
C THR A 222 -36.09 1.27 8.66
N ARG A 223 -35.84 2.58 8.52
CA ARG A 223 -34.80 3.35 9.24
C ARG A 223 -35.30 3.78 10.62
N VAL A 224 -34.41 3.76 11.61
CA VAL A 224 -34.45 4.69 12.74
C VAL A 224 -33.40 5.78 12.43
N THR A 225 -33.81 7.05 12.34
CA THR A 225 -32.90 8.20 12.14
C THR A 225 -33.30 9.37 13.03
N THR A 226 -32.31 10.13 13.50
CA THR A 226 -32.51 11.49 14.01
C THR A 226 -32.46 12.49 12.84
N ALA A 227 -33.33 13.51 12.86
CA ALA A 227 -33.62 14.38 11.71
C ALA A 227 -32.42 15.21 11.16
N ARG A 228 -31.32 15.36 11.92
CA ARG A 228 -30.15 16.19 11.55
C ARG A 228 -29.00 15.43 10.90
N ALA A 229 -28.79 14.15 11.20
CA ALA A 229 -27.85 13.31 10.45
C ALA A 229 -28.24 13.21 8.95
N ASP A 230 -29.55 13.30 8.67
CA ASP A 230 -30.06 13.41 7.30
C ASP A 230 -29.70 14.75 6.63
N GLY A 231 -29.48 15.83 7.38
CA GLY A 231 -29.02 17.13 6.85
C GLY A 231 -27.62 17.04 6.23
N PHE A 232 -26.66 16.53 7.02
CA PHE A 232 -25.30 16.27 6.53
C PHE A 232 -25.29 15.28 5.35
N ARG A 233 -26.08 14.20 5.43
CA ARG A 233 -26.23 13.25 4.31
C ARG A 233 -26.78 13.92 3.05
N ARG A 234 -27.73 14.85 3.18
CA ARG A 234 -28.27 15.63 2.06
C ARG A 234 -27.23 16.56 1.45
N GLU A 235 -26.47 17.29 2.27
CA GLU A 235 -25.41 18.19 1.81
C GLU A 235 -24.28 17.43 1.12
N LEU A 236 -23.80 16.32 1.70
CA LEU A 236 -22.83 15.44 1.07
C LEU A 236 -23.38 14.87 -0.25
N SER A 237 -24.63 14.39 -0.25
CA SER A 237 -25.28 13.91 -1.48
C SER A 237 -25.35 15.01 -2.53
N GLN A 238 -25.63 16.26 -2.14
CA GLN A 238 -25.70 17.40 -3.05
C GLN A 238 -24.32 17.78 -3.59
N ALA A 239 -23.30 17.89 -2.74
CA ALA A 239 -21.92 18.17 -3.16
C ALA A 239 -21.41 17.10 -4.14
N MET A 240 -21.73 15.83 -3.88
CA MET A 240 -21.40 14.72 -4.77
C MET A 240 -22.16 14.80 -6.11
N LYS A 241 -23.44 15.20 -6.11
CA LYS A 241 -24.20 15.45 -7.34
C LYS A 241 -23.61 16.61 -8.14
N THR A 242 -23.32 17.73 -7.49
CA THR A 242 -22.69 18.91 -8.13
C THR A 242 -21.38 18.52 -8.78
N ARG A 243 -20.50 17.81 -8.06
CA ARG A 243 -19.21 17.36 -8.62
C ARG A 243 -19.37 16.40 -9.80
N ALA A 244 -20.35 15.50 -9.73
CA ALA A 244 -20.69 14.62 -10.85
C ALA A 244 -21.15 15.42 -12.07
N SER A 245 -21.98 16.46 -11.88
CA SER A 245 -22.42 17.35 -12.94
C SER A 245 -21.30 18.21 -13.53
N GLU A 246 -20.34 18.68 -12.71
CA GLU A 246 -19.13 19.38 -13.19
C GLU A 246 -18.26 18.47 -14.06
N LEU A 247 -18.08 17.21 -13.64
CA LEU A 247 -17.38 16.19 -14.41
C LEU A 247 -18.11 15.88 -15.73
N GLU A 248 -19.44 15.74 -15.70
CA GLU A 248 -20.30 15.58 -16.89
C GLU A 248 -20.19 16.78 -17.85
N ALA A 249 -20.16 18.01 -17.33
CA ALA A 249 -20.00 19.22 -18.13
C ALA A 249 -18.61 19.32 -18.79
N GLY A 250 -17.54 18.94 -18.10
CA GLY A 250 -16.18 18.88 -18.64
C GLY A 250 -15.98 17.80 -19.72
N LEU A 251 -16.88 16.82 -19.80
CA LEU A 251 -16.84 15.72 -20.79
C LEU A 251 -17.45 16.09 -22.16
N THR A 252 -18.05 17.28 -22.30
CA THR A 252 -18.73 17.75 -23.53
C THR A 252 -17.80 17.93 -24.75
N GLY A 253 -16.47 17.79 -24.58
CA GLY A 253 -15.48 17.81 -25.67
C GLY A 253 -15.09 16.43 -26.25
N LEU A 254 -15.65 15.32 -25.78
CA LEU A 254 -15.22 13.95 -26.19
C LEU A 254 -16.18 13.29 -27.20
N LYS A 255 -15.62 12.45 -28.09
CA LYS A 255 -16.36 11.73 -29.14
C LYS A 255 -17.43 10.79 -28.57
N ARG A 256 -18.61 10.82 -29.19
CA ARG A 256 -19.91 10.20 -28.82
C ARG A 256 -19.86 8.72 -28.40
N ASN A 257 -18.91 7.91 -28.87
CA ASN A 257 -18.81 6.49 -28.54
C ASN A 257 -18.09 6.22 -27.20
N ALA A 258 -17.15 7.09 -26.79
CA ALA A 258 -16.55 7.02 -25.45
C ALA A 258 -17.50 7.52 -24.34
N LEU A 259 -18.57 8.23 -24.74
CA LEU A 259 -19.59 8.78 -23.86
C LEU A 259 -20.56 7.68 -23.35
N ASN A 260 -20.92 6.72 -24.20
CA ASN A 260 -21.90 5.68 -23.86
C ASN A 260 -21.38 4.62 -22.87
N ASP A 261 -20.10 4.25 -22.97
CA ASP A 261 -19.48 3.33 -22.01
C ASP A 261 -19.29 4.00 -20.64
N ARG A 262 -19.01 5.31 -20.62
CA ARG A 262 -18.74 6.10 -19.40
C ARG A 262 -20.01 6.56 -18.65
N VAL A 263 -21.09 6.87 -19.37
CA VAL A 263 -22.39 7.20 -18.74
C VAL A 263 -22.97 5.99 -18.00
N CYS A 264 -22.76 4.78 -18.52
CA CYS A 264 -23.13 3.53 -17.85
C CYS A 264 -22.29 3.26 -16.60
N GLU A 265 -20.99 3.56 -16.64
CA GLU A 265 -20.08 3.39 -15.51
C GLU A 265 -20.43 4.36 -14.36
N ILE A 266 -20.71 5.63 -14.66
CA ILE A 266 -21.15 6.65 -13.70
C ILE A 266 -22.55 6.36 -13.15
N ALA A 267 -23.49 5.87 -13.98
CA ALA A 267 -24.82 5.45 -13.53
C ALA A 267 -24.74 4.23 -12.60
N SER A 268 -23.86 3.27 -12.89
CA SER A 268 -23.60 2.11 -12.03
C SER A 268 -22.87 2.47 -10.73
N LEU A 269 -22.07 3.53 -10.73
CA LEU A 269 -21.45 4.12 -9.55
C LEU A 269 -22.51 4.85 -8.71
N ARG A 270 -23.39 5.66 -9.32
CA ARG A 270 -24.53 6.32 -8.63
C ARG A 270 -25.40 5.30 -7.91
N GLU A 271 -25.69 4.17 -8.54
CA GLU A 271 -26.59 3.15 -7.99
C GLU A 271 -25.89 2.22 -6.98
N ARG A 272 -24.61 1.87 -7.18
CA ARG A 272 -23.81 1.11 -6.19
C ARG A 272 -23.44 1.93 -4.95
N VAL A 273 -23.15 3.21 -5.14
CA VAL A 273 -22.94 4.16 -4.04
C VAL A 273 -24.23 4.30 -3.25
N ARG A 274 -25.41 4.41 -3.90
CA ARG A 274 -26.70 4.34 -3.20
C ARG A 274 -26.90 3.04 -2.44
N GLN A 275 -26.59 1.89 -3.04
CA GLN A 275 -26.86 0.57 -2.47
C GLN A 275 -26.00 0.27 -1.23
N ILE A 276 -24.69 0.58 -1.29
CA ILE A 276 -23.75 0.51 -0.16
C ILE A 276 -24.14 1.50 0.97
N TRP A 277 -24.83 2.59 0.63
CA TRP A 277 -25.30 3.59 1.60
C TRP A 277 -26.65 3.28 2.25
N THR A 278 -27.44 2.34 1.70
CA THR A 278 -28.73 1.91 2.26
C THR A 278 -28.63 0.78 3.27
N GLU A 279 -27.54 0.01 3.28
CA GLU A 279 -27.30 -1.02 4.29
C GLU A 279 -26.77 -0.34 5.57
N ALA A 280 -27.71 0.21 6.33
CA ALA A 280 -27.47 0.72 7.66
C ALA A 280 -26.97 -0.42 8.56
N ALA A 281 -25.78 -0.18 9.10
CA ALA A 281 -25.07 -1.00 10.07
C ALA A 281 -25.86 -1.18 11.38
N GLU A 282 -25.41 -2.13 12.21
CA GLU A 282 -25.41 -1.85 13.65
C GLU A 282 -24.57 -0.58 13.87
N GLU A 283 -25.23 0.51 14.25
CA GLU A 283 -24.64 1.83 14.39
C GLU A 283 -23.66 1.84 15.59
N LYS A 284 -22.37 1.64 15.33
CA LYS A 284 -21.34 1.86 16.35
C LYS A 284 -21.08 3.36 16.50
N GLN A 285 -21.58 3.92 17.61
CA GLN A 285 -21.25 5.29 18.01
C GLN A 285 -19.80 5.32 18.53
N VAL A 286 -18.98 6.22 18.00
CA VAL A 286 -17.61 6.46 18.45
C VAL A 286 -17.56 7.86 19.05
N ARG A 287 -17.16 7.97 20.32
CA ARG A 287 -16.97 9.26 20.99
C ARG A 287 -15.48 9.59 21.04
N LEU A 288 -15.11 10.76 20.53
CA LEU A 288 -13.74 11.26 20.50
C LEU A 288 -13.66 12.52 21.36
N LYS A 289 -12.89 12.44 22.45
CA LYS A 289 -12.78 13.50 23.44
C LYS A 289 -11.41 14.16 23.37
N ALA A 290 -11.37 15.43 22.99
CA ALA A 290 -10.15 16.22 23.06
C ALA A 290 -9.96 16.77 24.48
N ASP A 291 -8.75 16.65 25.01
CA ASP A 291 -8.42 17.13 26.35
C ASP A 291 -7.83 18.55 26.28
N ALA A 292 -8.52 19.51 26.92
CA ALA A 292 -8.18 20.93 26.92
C ALA A 292 -6.81 21.21 27.57
N GLU A 293 -6.43 20.40 28.56
CA GLU A 293 -5.22 20.60 29.35
C GLU A 293 -3.98 19.95 28.68
N SER A 294 -4.19 19.23 27.57
CA SER A 294 -3.17 18.42 26.89
C SER A 294 -2.58 19.09 25.65
N GLU A 295 -2.34 20.39 25.70
CA GLU A 295 -1.79 21.14 24.57
C GLU A 295 -0.33 20.79 24.29
N SER A 296 -0.06 20.30 23.08
CA SER A 296 1.28 19.96 22.60
C SER A 296 1.64 20.78 21.36
N PRO A 297 2.88 21.29 21.26
CA PRO A 297 3.34 21.95 20.04
C PRO A 297 3.40 20.95 18.88
N VAL A 298 3.09 21.43 17.68
CA VAL A 298 3.22 20.66 16.44
C VAL A 298 4.48 21.11 15.73
N SER A 299 5.42 20.18 15.55
CA SER A 299 6.59 20.47 14.71
C SER A 299 6.13 20.72 13.27
N PRO A 300 6.52 21.84 12.65
CA PRO A 300 6.21 22.07 11.25
C PRO A 300 6.90 21.02 10.37
N LEU A 301 7.98 20.38 10.82
CA LEU A 301 8.77 19.44 10.00
C LEU A 301 8.08 18.10 9.73
N ILE A 302 6.93 17.83 10.35
CA ILE A 302 6.18 16.58 10.15
C ILE A 302 5.45 16.54 8.80
N PHE A 303 5.05 17.70 8.27
CA PHE A 303 4.33 17.80 6.99
C PHE A 303 5.28 17.86 5.80
N GLY A 304 6.29 16.99 5.82
CA GLY A 304 7.33 16.96 4.82
C GLY A 304 7.09 16.02 3.66
N ASN A 305 7.93 16.16 2.64
CA ASN A 305 7.93 15.33 1.45
C ASN A 305 9.35 15.01 0.97
N ASN A 306 9.44 14.16 -0.04
CA ASN A 306 10.72 13.72 -0.60
C ASN A 306 10.77 13.94 -2.11
N ILE A 307 11.87 14.52 -2.57
CA ILE A 307 12.24 14.64 -3.97
C ILE A 307 13.44 13.75 -4.24
N ASN A 308 13.24 12.79 -5.14
CA ASN A 308 14.31 12.01 -5.71
C ASN A 308 14.71 12.62 -7.07
N THR A 309 16.01 12.83 -7.30
CA THR A 309 16.52 13.46 -8.54
C THR A 309 16.05 12.78 -9.81
N GLN A 310 15.89 11.46 -9.80
CA GLN A 310 15.38 10.70 -10.95
C GLN A 310 13.91 10.99 -11.30
N ASN A 311 13.15 11.56 -10.38
CA ASN A 311 11.75 11.91 -10.60
C ASN A 311 11.57 13.33 -11.13
N LEU A 312 12.65 14.10 -11.32
CA LEU A 312 12.57 15.51 -11.67
C LEU A 312 12.51 15.80 -13.18
N THR A 313 12.52 14.77 -14.03
CA THR A 313 12.47 14.92 -15.50
C THR A 313 11.30 15.75 -16.00
N ALA A 314 10.08 15.50 -15.52
CA ALA A 314 8.90 16.23 -15.96
C ALA A 314 8.60 17.51 -15.15
N PRO A 315 8.73 17.56 -13.82
CA PRO A 315 8.33 18.73 -13.05
C PRO A 315 9.32 19.88 -13.20
N TYR A 316 10.57 19.62 -13.64
CA TYR A 316 11.59 20.64 -13.84
C TYR A 316 11.95 20.83 -15.31
N ASP A 317 11.73 22.04 -15.82
CA ASP A 317 12.11 22.44 -17.17
C ASP A 317 13.59 22.86 -17.17
N SER A 318 14.45 21.95 -17.64
CA SER A 318 15.89 22.22 -17.72
C SER A 318 16.22 23.30 -18.77
N ALA A 319 15.40 23.51 -19.80
CA ALA A 319 15.68 24.57 -20.77
C ALA A 319 15.43 25.96 -20.17
N ARG A 320 14.41 26.08 -19.30
CA ARG A 320 14.02 27.34 -18.66
C ARG A 320 14.60 27.55 -17.26
N GLY A 321 15.17 26.50 -16.66
CA GLY A 321 15.77 26.58 -15.33
C GLY A 321 14.76 26.71 -14.18
N LYS A 322 13.52 26.22 -14.36
CA LYS A 322 12.43 26.37 -13.38
C LYS A 322 11.51 25.16 -13.29
N PHE A 323 10.79 25.03 -12.18
CA PHE A 323 9.68 24.08 -12.07
C PHE A 323 8.51 24.49 -12.98
N GLN A 324 7.80 23.50 -13.52
CA GLN A 324 6.64 23.72 -14.38
C GLN A 324 5.44 24.24 -13.59
N ASP A 325 4.71 25.20 -14.16
CA ASP A 325 3.57 25.85 -13.49
C ASP A 325 2.44 24.85 -13.13
N GLU A 326 2.25 23.81 -13.96
CA GLU A 326 1.29 22.73 -13.72
C GLU A 326 1.68 21.87 -12.49
N PHE A 327 2.98 21.62 -12.31
CA PHE A 327 3.48 20.96 -11.11
C PHE A 327 3.28 21.85 -9.87
N LEU A 328 3.63 23.14 -9.96
CA LEU A 328 3.50 24.10 -8.86
C LEU A 328 2.04 24.27 -8.40
N THR A 329 1.09 24.30 -9.32
CA THR A 329 -0.36 24.39 -9.03
C THR A 329 -0.85 23.24 -8.16
N ARG A 330 -0.18 22.07 -8.23
CA ARG A 330 -0.52 20.88 -7.45
C ARG A 330 0.26 20.83 -6.14
N VAL A 331 1.49 21.31 -6.10
CA VAL A 331 2.32 21.29 -4.89
C VAL A 331 1.88 22.34 -3.87
N ARG A 332 1.58 23.57 -4.30
CA ARG A 332 1.24 24.70 -3.41
C ARG A 332 0.09 24.41 -2.43
N PRO A 333 -1.04 23.79 -2.85
CA PRO A 333 -2.11 23.43 -1.91
C PRO A 333 -1.69 22.47 -0.81
N MET A 334 -0.65 21.65 -1.02
CA MET A 334 -0.14 20.73 -0.01
C MET A 334 0.57 21.47 1.12
N ARG A 335 1.06 22.70 0.88
CA ARG A 335 1.81 23.52 1.85
C ARG A 335 2.90 22.71 2.55
N ILE A 336 3.72 22.02 1.77
CA ILE A 336 4.83 21.21 2.29
C ILE A 336 5.74 22.13 3.10
N THR A 337 6.21 21.67 4.26
CA THR A 337 7.01 22.48 5.19
C THR A 337 8.43 21.96 5.33
N PHE A 338 8.70 20.73 4.87
CA PHE A 338 9.99 20.08 5.01
C PHE A 338 10.26 19.23 3.76
N LEU A 339 11.42 19.40 3.12
CA LEU A 339 11.67 18.77 1.83
C LEU A 339 13.02 18.08 1.81
N ARG A 340 13.02 16.76 1.61
CA ARG A 340 14.23 15.93 1.52
C ARG A 340 14.76 15.84 0.10
N TYR A 341 16.07 15.99 -0.06
CA TYR A 341 16.80 15.93 -1.34
C TYR A 341 18.24 15.42 -1.09
N PRO A 342 18.91 14.73 -2.03
CA PRO A 342 18.46 14.28 -3.36
C PRO A 342 17.63 12.98 -3.32
N GLY A 343 17.36 12.46 -2.11
CA GLY A 343 16.35 11.44 -1.82
C GLY A 343 16.71 9.99 -2.20
N GLY A 344 16.50 9.08 -1.24
CA GLY A 344 16.64 7.63 -1.39
C GLY A 344 18.03 7.18 -1.84
N CYS A 345 18.11 6.02 -2.48
CA CYS A 345 19.38 5.42 -2.91
C CYS A 345 20.20 6.30 -3.88
N ASN A 346 19.57 7.26 -4.58
CA ASN A 346 20.29 8.22 -5.43
C ASN A 346 21.24 9.11 -4.63
N ALA A 347 20.98 9.34 -3.34
CA ALA A 347 21.87 10.14 -2.50
C ALA A 347 23.29 9.56 -2.40
N ASP A 348 23.44 8.24 -2.40
CA ASP A 348 24.74 7.58 -2.24
C ASP A 348 25.64 7.68 -3.48
N VAL A 349 25.07 8.08 -4.62
CA VAL A 349 25.80 8.31 -5.89
C VAL A 349 25.73 9.77 -6.35
N PHE A 350 25.10 10.66 -5.58
CA PHE A 350 24.92 12.06 -5.95
C PHE A 350 26.18 12.89 -5.67
N ASN A 351 26.83 13.40 -6.72
CA ASN A 351 27.91 14.38 -6.59
C ASN A 351 27.37 15.79 -6.79
N TRP A 352 27.12 16.49 -5.68
CA TRP A 352 26.49 17.81 -5.70
C TRP A 352 27.29 18.86 -6.49
N LYS A 353 28.63 18.77 -6.53
CA LYS A 353 29.50 19.70 -7.26
C LYS A 353 29.27 19.67 -8.77
N ASP A 354 28.82 18.52 -9.30
CA ASP A 354 28.48 18.38 -10.72
C ASP A 354 27.14 19.08 -11.07
N THR A 355 26.40 19.55 -10.06
CA THR A 355 25.03 20.07 -10.21
C THR A 355 24.89 21.57 -9.95
N ILE A 356 25.98 22.29 -9.69
CA ILE A 356 26.00 23.74 -9.43
C ILE A 356 26.57 24.52 -10.62
N GLY A 357 26.40 25.85 -10.63
CA GLY A 357 26.94 26.72 -11.68
C GLY A 357 26.11 26.73 -12.98
N PRO A 358 26.64 27.25 -14.10
CA PRO A 358 25.88 27.37 -15.35
C PRO A 358 25.41 26.01 -15.88
N LEU A 359 24.12 25.89 -16.17
CA LEU A 359 23.49 24.62 -16.54
C LEU A 359 24.18 23.87 -17.70
N ARG A 360 24.69 24.62 -18.70
CA ARG A 360 25.40 24.07 -19.87
C ARG A 360 26.75 23.42 -19.53
N GLN A 361 27.35 23.77 -18.39
CA GLN A 361 28.64 23.26 -17.94
C GLN A 361 28.51 22.11 -16.92
N ARG A 362 27.29 21.85 -16.43
CA ARG A 362 27.01 20.79 -15.45
C ARG A 362 27.07 19.41 -16.11
N LYS A 363 27.67 18.44 -15.41
CA LYS A 363 27.58 17.04 -15.81
C LYS A 363 26.16 16.53 -15.60
N ASP A 364 25.83 15.43 -16.25
CA ASP A 364 24.51 14.84 -16.08
C ASP A 364 24.40 14.08 -14.76
N ILE A 365 23.23 14.14 -14.14
CA ILE A 365 22.93 13.37 -12.93
C ILE A 365 22.70 11.90 -13.33
N ILE A 366 23.29 10.98 -12.57
CA ILE A 366 23.19 9.54 -12.82
C ILE A 366 21.98 8.97 -12.09
N ASN A 367 21.25 8.07 -12.76
CA ASN A 367 20.19 7.28 -12.14
C ASN A 367 20.81 6.08 -11.41
N TYR A 368 20.52 5.99 -10.12
CA TYR A 368 20.95 4.91 -9.25
C TYR A 368 20.59 3.50 -9.73
N HIS A 369 19.38 3.29 -10.26
CA HIS A 369 18.88 1.94 -10.55
C HIS A 369 19.41 1.34 -11.86
N ASN A 370 19.77 2.19 -12.83
CA ASN A 370 20.19 1.73 -14.15
C ASN A 370 21.52 2.33 -14.64
N GLY A 371 22.14 3.22 -13.88
CA GLY A 371 23.41 3.87 -14.20
C GLY A 371 23.34 4.86 -15.38
N THR A 372 22.15 5.11 -15.94
CA THR A 372 21.99 6.03 -17.07
C THR A 372 21.78 7.46 -16.59
N SER A 373 22.26 8.44 -17.35
CA SER A 373 21.91 9.85 -17.15
C SER A 373 20.81 10.35 -18.10
N ARG A 374 20.41 9.50 -19.06
CA ARG A 374 19.53 9.87 -20.16
C ARG A 374 18.18 10.32 -19.61
N GLY A 375 17.89 11.60 -19.83
CA GLY A 375 16.59 12.18 -19.54
C GLY A 375 16.35 12.49 -18.05
N ILE A 376 17.38 12.48 -17.20
CA ILE A 376 17.27 13.07 -15.86
C ILE A 376 17.36 14.59 -16.00
N ALA A 377 16.43 15.30 -15.36
CA ALA A 377 16.46 16.76 -15.32
C ALA A 377 17.72 17.27 -14.59
N LYS A 378 18.31 18.35 -15.09
CA LYS A 378 19.47 19.02 -14.48
C LYS A 378 19.05 19.94 -13.32
N CYS A 379 18.14 19.48 -12.47
CA CYS A 379 17.74 20.17 -11.24
C CYS A 379 18.76 19.86 -10.14
N GLY A 380 19.65 20.81 -9.86
CA GLY A 380 20.74 20.67 -8.90
C GLY A 380 20.43 21.30 -7.55
N VAL A 381 21.50 21.52 -6.78
CA VAL A 381 21.43 22.08 -5.42
C VAL A 381 20.73 23.44 -5.40
N ASP A 382 21.12 24.37 -6.28
CA ASP A 382 20.62 25.74 -6.24
C ASP A 382 19.12 25.80 -6.59
N GLU A 383 18.66 24.99 -7.55
CA GLU A 383 17.25 24.94 -7.93
C GLU A 383 16.38 24.38 -6.81
N TYR A 384 16.84 23.32 -6.14
CA TYR A 384 16.15 22.74 -4.99
C TYR A 384 16.08 23.74 -3.82
N LEU A 385 17.18 24.41 -3.49
CA LEU A 385 17.22 25.34 -2.36
C LEU A 385 16.41 26.61 -2.62
N ARG A 386 16.45 27.15 -3.85
CA ARG A 386 15.56 28.27 -4.23
C ARG A 386 14.09 27.86 -4.17
N PHE A 387 13.75 26.66 -4.61
CA PHE A 387 12.38 26.15 -4.49
C PHE A 387 11.93 26.02 -3.03
N CYS A 388 12.82 25.56 -2.14
CA CYS A 388 12.56 25.58 -0.69
C CYS A 388 12.35 27.01 -0.16
N GLU A 389 13.17 27.99 -0.55
CA GLU A 389 13.00 29.39 -0.13
C GLU A 389 11.68 29.99 -0.64
N GLU A 390 11.39 29.84 -1.94
CA GLU A 390 10.20 30.36 -2.61
C GLU A 390 8.91 29.83 -1.99
N GLU A 391 8.88 28.55 -1.63
CA GLU A 391 7.71 27.88 -1.07
C GLU A 391 7.78 27.76 0.48
N SER A 392 8.75 28.45 1.11
CA SER A 392 8.94 28.49 2.57
C SER A 392 9.07 27.10 3.23
N MET A 393 9.77 26.19 2.57
CA MET A 393 10.07 24.85 3.06
C MET A 393 11.44 24.81 3.75
N VAL A 394 11.54 24.03 4.82
CA VAL A 394 12.83 23.73 5.44
C VAL A 394 13.52 22.62 4.64
N PRO A 395 14.76 22.82 4.16
CA PRO A 395 15.51 21.77 3.48
C PRO A 395 16.12 20.76 4.46
N ILE A 396 16.14 19.49 4.07
CA ILE A 396 17.01 18.44 4.64
C ILE A 396 17.78 17.77 3.52
N ILE A 397 19.11 17.75 3.67
CA ILE A 397 20.01 17.20 2.66
C ILE A 397 20.55 15.85 3.10
N THR A 398 20.46 14.86 2.21
CA THR A 398 21.11 13.56 2.40
C THR A 398 22.45 13.54 1.68
N THR A 399 23.53 13.45 2.47
CA THR A 399 24.88 13.31 1.94
C THR A 399 25.24 11.85 1.74
N ALA A 400 26.11 11.59 0.78
CA ALA A 400 26.57 10.25 0.49
C ALA A 400 27.54 9.74 1.58
N PHE A 401 27.31 8.54 2.10
CA PHE A 401 28.20 7.93 3.10
C PHE A 401 29.39 7.21 2.44
N CYS A 402 30.53 7.13 3.15
CA CYS A 402 31.77 6.52 2.66
C CYS A 402 31.80 5.04 2.97
N LYS A 403 31.81 4.20 1.93
CA LYS A 403 32.38 2.87 2.06
C LYS A 403 33.83 2.96 1.61
N ASP A 404 34.76 2.86 2.55
CA ASP A 404 36.15 2.54 2.23
C ASP A 404 36.12 1.12 1.66
N ARG A 405 36.14 0.95 0.33
CA ARG A 405 36.25 -0.40 -0.24
C ARG A 405 37.72 -0.76 -0.46
N PRO A 406 38.18 -1.89 0.10
CA PRO A 406 39.33 -2.61 -0.43
C PRO A 406 39.07 -2.99 -1.89
N GLU A 407 40.14 -3.13 -2.66
CA GLU A 407 40.17 -3.40 -4.10
C GLU A 407 39.46 -4.71 -4.55
N SER A 408 38.89 -5.50 -3.62
CA SER A 408 38.64 -6.93 -3.76
C SER A 408 37.21 -7.38 -4.10
N VAL A 409 36.26 -6.49 -4.42
CA VAL A 409 34.92 -6.94 -4.84
C VAL A 409 34.87 -7.10 -6.36
N ASP A 410 34.81 -8.35 -6.83
CA ASP A 410 34.61 -8.68 -8.23
C ASP A 410 33.26 -8.11 -8.72
N PRO A 411 33.24 -7.21 -9.73
CA PRO A 411 32.02 -6.68 -10.32
C PRO A 411 31.08 -7.75 -10.90
N ASN A 412 31.55 -8.98 -11.07
CA ASN A 412 30.80 -10.10 -11.63
C ASN A 412 30.14 -11.00 -10.56
N ASP A 413 30.52 -10.89 -9.28
CA ASP A 413 30.08 -11.81 -8.21
C ASP A 413 28.78 -11.37 -7.52
N HIS A 414 27.90 -10.66 -8.25
CA HIS A 414 26.64 -10.14 -7.72
C HIS A 414 25.45 -10.57 -8.60
N PRO A 415 24.31 -11.01 -8.01
CA PRO A 415 23.15 -11.54 -8.75
C PRO A 415 22.45 -10.56 -9.73
N ASN A 416 22.97 -9.33 -9.90
CA ASN A 416 22.45 -8.29 -10.81
C ASN A 416 23.55 -7.69 -11.74
N GLY A 417 24.58 -8.48 -12.08
CA GLY A 417 25.94 -8.18 -12.59
C GLY A 417 26.22 -7.16 -13.72
N ILE A 418 25.25 -6.38 -14.22
CA ILE A 418 25.51 -5.24 -15.14
C ILE A 418 25.29 -3.88 -14.44
N ARG A 419 24.34 -3.79 -13.48
CA ARG A 419 23.93 -2.55 -12.80
C ARG A 419 25.06 -1.85 -12.03
N HIS A 420 26.04 -2.62 -11.59
CA HIS A 420 27.06 -2.19 -10.65
C HIS A 420 28.39 -1.76 -11.28
N LYS A 421 28.70 -2.16 -12.52
CA LYS A 421 30.00 -1.84 -13.15
C LYS A 421 30.22 -0.34 -13.35
N PHE A 422 29.19 0.38 -13.82
CA PHE A 422 29.26 1.83 -14.02
C PHE A 422 29.30 2.59 -12.69
N ILE A 423 28.43 2.23 -11.74
CA ILE A 423 28.39 2.86 -10.41
C ILE A 423 29.72 2.64 -9.69
N PHE A 424 30.27 1.42 -9.69
CA PHE A 424 31.58 1.17 -9.06
C PHE A 424 32.73 1.95 -9.70
N SER A 425 32.74 2.09 -11.03
CA SER A 425 33.72 2.95 -11.72
C SER A 425 33.61 4.41 -11.27
N TYR A 426 32.38 4.92 -11.19
CA TYR A 426 32.11 6.27 -10.70
C TYR A 426 32.54 6.45 -9.23
N LEU A 427 32.21 5.50 -8.35
CA LEU A 427 32.62 5.56 -6.93
C LEU A 427 34.14 5.53 -6.74
N LYS A 428 34.91 4.85 -7.61
CA LYS A 428 36.39 4.84 -7.56
C LYS A 428 37.03 6.21 -7.83
N THR A 429 36.34 7.08 -8.54
CA THR A 429 36.81 8.43 -8.89
C THR A 429 36.18 9.52 -8.04
N ALA A 430 35.30 9.15 -7.11
CA ALA A 430 34.59 10.10 -6.27
C ALA A 430 35.55 10.81 -5.30
N PRO A 431 35.39 12.13 -5.07
CA PRO A 431 36.14 12.85 -4.04
C PRO A 431 35.97 12.21 -2.65
N GLU A 432 36.92 12.45 -1.76
CA GLU A 432 36.81 12.07 -0.34
C GLU A 432 35.48 12.58 0.23
N ARG A 433 34.60 11.65 0.63
CA ARG A 433 33.19 11.97 0.89
C ARG A 433 32.98 12.84 2.12
N VAL A 434 33.86 12.72 3.12
CA VAL A 434 33.88 13.59 4.31
C VAL A 434 34.08 15.05 3.88
N GLN A 435 35.09 15.31 3.05
CA GLN A 435 35.36 16.64 2.55
C GLN A 435 34.25 17.11 1.59
N LEU A 436 33.71 16.22 0.76
CA LEU A 436 32.59 16.55 -0.13
C LEU A 436 31.34 17.01 0.65
N ALA A 437 31.02 16.37 1.78
CA ALA A 437 29.93 16.76 2.65
C ALA A 437 30.20 18.10 3.35
N ALA A 438 31.42 18.30 3.87
CA ALA A 438 31.82 19.56 4.49
C ALA A 438 31.77 20.74 3.49
N ASP A 439 32.31 20.56 2.28
CA ASP A 439 32.26 21.56 1.22
C ASP A 439 30.80 21.92 0.85
N TRP A 440 29.88 20.94 0.89
CA TRP A 440 28.46 21.20 0.65
C TRP A 440 27.86 22.09 1.72
N VAL A 441 28.18 21.85 2.99
CA VAL A 441 27.78 22.74 4.10
C VAL A 441 28.31 24.15 3.88
N GLU A 442 29.59 24.30 3.51
CA GLU A 442 30.17 25.63 3.24
C GLU A 442 29.52 26.32 2.02
N TYR A 443 29.19 25.57 0.96
CA TYR A 443 28.46 26.11 -0.18
C TYR A 443 27.09 26.64 0.22
N CYS A 444 26.33 25.85 0.99
CA CYS A 444 25.00 26.22 1.43
C CYS A 444 25.00 27.38 2.42
N ASN A 445 25.93 27.38 3.40
CA ASN A 445 25.83 28.20 4.60
C ASN A 445 26.97 29.21 4.77
N GLY A 446 28.09 29.05 4.06
CA GLY A 446 29.27 29.91 4.18
C GLY A 446 29.03 31.35 3.71
N SER A 447 29.75 32.30 4.30
CA SER A 447 29.74 33.69 3.86
C SER A 447 30.39 33.86 2.49
N VAL A 448 30.18 34.99 1.83
CA VAL A 448 30.82 35.29 0.53
C VAL A 448 32.35 35.37 0.57
N ASN A 449 32.96 35.34 1.78
CA ASN A 449 34.40 35.34 1.99
C ASN A 449 35.01 33.93 2.06
N THR A 450 34.19 32.87 2.16
CA THR A 450 34.68 31.49 2.10
C THR A 450 34.76 31.01 0.64
N PRO A 451 35.61 30.03 0.30
CA PRO A 451 35.73 29.52 -1.07
C PRO A 451 34.40 29.11 -1.68
N PHE A 452 33.60 28.29 -0.97
CA PHE A 452 32.32 27.83 -1.50
C PHE A 452 31.18 28.84 -1.34
N GLY A 453 31.22 29.73 -0.35
CA GLY A 453 30.24 30.81 -0.25
C GLY A 453 30.43 31.88 -1.33
N LYS A 454 31.68 32.17 -1.73
CA LYS A 454 32.00 32.98 -2.92
C LYS A 454 31.51 32.31 -4.21
N LEU A 455 31.66 30.99 -4.32
CA LEU A 455 31.16 30.24 -5.47
C LEU A 455 29.63 30.28 -5.56
N ARG A 456 28.92 30.07 -4.45
CA ARG A 456 27.45 30.23 -4.38
C ARG A 456 27.01 31.64 -4.82
N ALA A 457 27.70 32.67 -4.33
CA ALA A 457 27.45 34.05 -4.72
C ALA A 457 27.64 34.28 -6.23
N LYS A 458 28.74 33.73 -6.80
CA LYS A 458 29.00 33.77 -8.24
C LYS A 458 27.93 33.01 -9.04
N ASN A 459 27.38 31.94 -8.48
CA ASN A 459 26.29 31.15 -9.08
C ASN A 459 24.91 31.83 -8.96
N GLY A 460 24.85 33.05 -8.42
CA GLY A 460 23.64 33.88 -8.41
C GLY A 460 22.91 33.94 -7.08
N HIS A 461 23.45 33.36 -6.01
CA HIS A 461 22.83 33.44 -4.67
C HIS A 461 23.84 33.88 -3.59
N PRO A 462 24.01 35.21 -3.37
CA PRO A 462 24.99 35.72 -2.42
C PRO A 462 24.69 35.37 -0.95
N LYS A 463 23.42 35.28 -0.58
CA LYS A 463 23.01 35.03 0.81
C LYS A 463 23.17 33.54 1.16
N PRO A 464 23.59 33.17 2.37
CA PRO A 464 23.54 31.77 2.79
C PRO A 464 22.10 31.22 2.78
N TYR A 465 21.92 30.00 2.29
CA TYR A 465 20.64 29.28 2.32
C TYR A 465 20.26 28.81 3.73
N ARG A 466 21.25 28.68 4.63
CA ARG A 466 21.07 28.28 6.05
C ARG A 466 20.42 26.90 6.21
N VAL A 467 20.89 25.92 5.44
CA VAL A 467 20.44 24.53 5.53
C VAL A 467 20.84 23.96 6.89
N ARG A 468 19.83 23.60 7.70
CA ARG A 468 20.03 23.15 9.08
C ARG A 468 20.18 21.64 9.20
N TYR A 469 19.38 20.85 8.49
CA TYR A 469 19.31 19.40 8.70
C TYR A 469 20.09 18.64 7.63
N TRP A 470 20.98 17.75 8.07
CA TRP A 470 21.85 16.97 7.20
C TRP A 470 21.89 15.51 7.62
N GLU A 471 21.50 14.62 6.72
CA GLU A 471 21.65 13.17 6.89
C GLU A 471 23.01 12.71 6.34
N ILE A 472 23.61 11.74 7.02
CA ILE A 472 24.83 11.07 6.55
C ILE A 472 24.46 9.65 6.12
N GLY A 473 24.39 9.43 4.81
CA GLY A 473 24.02 8.15 4.20
C GLY A 473 22.51 7.96 4.07
N ASN A 474 22.14 7.09 3.13
CA ASN A 474 20.77 6.61 2.96
C ASN A 474 20.76 5.08 3.02
N GLU A 475 19.96 4.51 3.93
CA GLU A 475 19.79 3.06 4.05
C GLU A 475 21.11 2.28 4.02
N SER A 476 22.14 2.77 4.73
CA SER A 476 23.46 2.14 4.79
C SER A 476 23.45 0.75 5.43
N TYR A 477 22.29 0.34 5.96
CA TYR A 477 21.95 -0.98 6.46
C TYR A 477 21.41 -1.96 5.40
N GLY A 478 21.09 -1.49 4.19
CA GLY A 478 20.43 -2.28 3.15
C GLY A 478 21.37 -3.27 2.45
N PRO A 479 20.84 -4.20 1.62
CA PRO A 479 21.67 -5.12 0.83
C PRO A 479 22.39 -4.41 -0.35
N ASP A 480 22.31 -3.09 -0.42
CA ASP A 480 22.72 -2.31 -1.56
C ASP A 480 24.23 -1.99 -1.53
N PRO A 481 25.04 -2.53 -2.43
CA PRO A 481 26.48 -2.42 -2.34
C PRO A 481 27.06 -1.01 -2.62
N THR A 482 26.23 -0.03 -3.02
CA THR A 482 26.67 1.34 -3.37
C THR A 482 26.74 2.30 -2.19
N GLY A 483 26.04 1.96 -1.09
CA GLY A 483 26.00 2.73 0.15
C GLY A 483 25.96 1.88 1.42
N SER A 484 25.87 0.54 1.31
CA SER A 484 25.81 -0.35 2.47
C SER A 484 27.17 -0.63 3.10
N CYS A 485 27.18 -0.74 4.42
CA CYS A 485 28.35 -1.07 5.24
C CYS A 485 27.92 -1.90 6.44
N GLU A 486 28.89 -2.41 7.19
CA GLU A 486 28.62 -3.01 8.49
C GLU A 486 28.37 -1.91 9.55
N PRO A 487 27.55 -2.17 10.58
CA PRO A 487 27.15 -1.13 11.54
C PRO A 487 28.34 -0.50 12.28
N GLU A 488 29.36 -1.27 12.66
CA GLU A 488 30.59 -0.75 13.26
C GLU A 488 31.40 0.14 12.30
N GLU A 489 31.44 -0.19 11.00
CA GLU A 489 32.12 0.62 10.00
C GLU A 489 31.45 2.00 9.90
N TYR A 490 30.12 2.02 9.79
CA TYR A 490 29.34 3.25 9.80
C TYR A 490 29.64 4.08 11.05
N ALA A 491 29.53 3.44 12.22
CA ALA A 491 29.67 4.13 13.50
C ALA A 491 31.08 4.71 13.67
N ASN A 492 32.14 4.01 13.26
CA ASN A 492 33.50 4.52 13.37
C ASN A 492 33.80 5.68 12.40
N ALA A 493 33.15 5.71 11.23
CA ALA A 493 33.34 6.78 10.25
C ALA A 493 32.48 8.03 10.55
N PHE A 494 31.31 7.86 11.15
CA PHE A 494 30.33 8.93 11.39
C PHE A 494 30.92 10.17 12.12
N PRO A 495 31.73 10.05 13.20
CA PRO A 495 32.35 11.20 13.86
C PRO A 495 33.23 12.06 12.94
N LYS A 496 33.88 11.46 11.93
CA LYS A 496 34.74 12.18 10.98
C LYS A 496 33.92 13.15 10.14
N TYR A 497 32.75 12.72 9.68
CA TYR A 497 31.79 13.57 8.98
C TYR A 497 31.28 14.69 9.87
N VAL A 498 30.81 14.36 11.08
CA VAL A 498 30.27 15.36 12.03
C VAL A 498 31.30 16.46 12.28
N LYS A 499 32.55 16.09 12.57
CA LYS A 499 33.64 17.04 12.82
C LYS A 499 33.90 17.94 11.61
N ALA A 500 34.04 17.35 10.42
CA ALA A 500 34.34 18.11 9.20
C ALA A 500 33.20 19.06 8.80
N MET A 501 31.95 18.60 8.90
CA MET A 501 30.77 19.40 8.57
C MET A 501 30.53 20.52 9.58
N LYS A 502 30.57 20.23 10.89
CA LYS A 502 30.39 21.25 11.94
C LYS A 502 31.55 22.26 12.01
N ALA A 503 32.73 21.92 11.50
CA ALA A 503 33.81 22.89 11.33
C ALA A 503 33.49 23.97 10.27
N ARG A 504 32.57 23.71 9.33
CA ARG A 504 32.10 24.69 8.34
C ARG A 504 30.94 25.51 8.87
N ASP A 505 30.03 24.88 9.60
CA ASP A 505 28.92 25.54 10.27
C ASP A 505 28.52 24.76 11.53
N PRO A 506 28.83 25.27 12.75
CA PRO A 506 28.50 24.58 13.98
C PRO A 506 27.00 24.57 14.31
N SER A 507 26.17 25.32 13.58
CA SER A 507 24.73 25.44 13.83
C SER A 507 23.88 24.34 13.17
N ILE A 508 24.49 23.51 12.32
CA ILE A 508 23.79 22.41 11.65
C ILE A 508 23.44 21.28 12.62
N SER A 509 22.38 20.55 12.28
CA SER A 509 21.92 19.33 12.95
C SER A 509 22.24 18.13 12.07
N ILE A 510 23.09 17.23 12.57
CA ILE A 510 23.47 16.00 11.89
C ILE A 510 22.54 14.86 12.30
N VAL A 511 22.01 14.15 11.30
CA VAL A 511 21.05 13.06 11.43
C VAL A 511 21.73 11.73 11.10
N MET A 512 21.75 10.81 12.06
CA MET A 512 22.38 9.48 11.95
C MET A 512 21.49 8.46 11.23
N ASN A 513 22.03 7.65 10.31
CA ASN A 513 21.25 6.70 9.50
C ASN A 513 20.83 5.44 10.29
N GLY A 514 19.63 5.45 10.87
CA GLY A 514 19.06 4.35 11.65
C GLY A 514 18.00 3.52 10.91
N CYS A 515 17.60 2.39 11.52
CA CYS A 515 16.52 1.54 11.00
C CYS A 515 15.79 0.77 12.10
N SER A 516 14.83 -0.09 11.74
CA SER A 516 14.09 -0.91 12.72
C SER A 516 14.87 -2.09 13.30
N ARG A 517 16.05 -2.41 12.77
CA ARG A 517 16.82 -3.58 13.19
C ARG A 517 17.78 -3.24 14.35
N LYS A 518 17.80 -4.10 15.37
CA LYS A 518 18.61 -3.90 16.59
C LYS A 518 20.09 -4.13 16.34
N ASP A 519 20.43 -5.12 15.54
CA ASP A 519 21.79 -5.43 15.08
C ASP A 519 22.46 -4.24 14.38
N TRP A 520 21.69 -3.41 13.67
CA TRP A 520 22.18 -2.16 13.09
C TRP A 520 22.30 -1.04 14.13
N ASN A 521 21.24 -0.75 14.87
CA ASN A 521 21.20 0.45 15.72
C ASN A 521 22.10 0.37 16.97
N GLU A 522 22.29 -0.82 17.55
CA GLU A 522 23.02 -0.96 18.82
C GLU A 522 24.51 -0.55 18.70
N PRO A 523 25.29 -0.98 17.70
CA PRO A 523 26.65 -0.49 17.50
C PRO A 523 26.71 1.01 17.20
N LEU A 524 25.79 1.53 16.38
CA LEU A 524 25.70 2.95 16.03
C LEU A 524 25.56 3.83 17.28
N LEU A 525 24.58 3.50 18.13
CA LEU A 525 24.30 4.25 19.35
C LEU A 525 25.45 4.11 20.36
N ARG A 526 26.00 2.90 20.53
CA ARG A 526 27.09 2.63 21.48
C ARG A 526 28.41 3.34 21.10
N ILE A 527 28.77 3.37 19.83
CA ILE A 527 30.07 3.88 19.36
C ILE A 527 30.01 5.38 19.04
N ALA A 528 28.94 5.82 18.37
CA ALA A 528 28.89 7.14 17.74
C ALA A 528 27.65 7.97 18.09
N GLY A 529 26.71 7.44 18.86
CA GLY A 529 25.43 8.11 19.10
C GLY A 529 25.56 9.47 19.78
N GLU A 530 26.60 9.71 20.57
CA GLU A 530 26.87 11.03 21.18
C GLU A 530 27.21 12.13 20.17
N TRP A 531 27.66 11.76 18.97
CA TRP A 531 27.97 12.72 17.90
C TRP A 531 26.74 13.17 17.13
N ALA A 532 25.61 12.46 17.25
CA ALA A 532 24.39 12.74 16.51
C ALA A 532 23.50 13.77 17.22
N ASP A 533 22.88 14.65 16.43
CA ASP A 533 21.86 15.59 16.92
C ASP A 533 20.45 15.01 16.76
N ALA A 534 20.25 14.12 15.79
CA ALA A 534 18.99 13.45 15.50
C ALA A 534 19.22 12.05 14.90
N PHE A 535 18.16 11.24 14.84
CA PHE A 535 18.19 9.88 14.31
C PHE A 535 17.22 9.72 13.14
N GLN A 536 17.71 9.21 12.02
CA GLN A 536 16.93 8.93 10.82
C GLN A 536 16.22 7.59 10.96
N PHE A 537 15.02 7.48 10.39
CA PHE A 537 14.27 6.23 10.40
C PHE A 537 13.32 6.11 9.22
N HIS A 538 13.25 4.94 8.58
CA HIS A 538 12.34 4.67 7.47
C HIS A 538 11.19 3.76 7.90
N ILE A 539 9.95 4.10 7.54
CA ILE A 539 8.75 3.32 7.88
C ILE A 539 7.89 3.05 6.64
N TYR A 540 8.03 1.87 6.08
CA TYR A 540 7.10 1.35 5.08
C TYR A 540 6.23 0.24 5.67
N ARG A 541 4.92 0.31 5.47
CA ARG A 541 3.95 -0.69 5.95
C ARG A 541 3.17 -1.29 4.80
N THR A 542 2.96 -2.61 4.84
CA THR A 542 2.37 -3.34 3.72
C THR A 542 1.45 -4.44 4.22
N PRO A 543 0.19 -4.49 3.74
CA PRO A 543 -0.65 -5.66 3.95
C PRO A 543 0.00 -6.89 3.31
N ARG A 544 0.04 -8.04 3.99
CA ARG A 544 0.65 -9.29 3.48
C ARG A 544 -0.10 -9.92 2.28
N VAL A 545 -0.96 -9.17 1.61
CA VAL A 545 -1.81 -9.68 0.53
C VAL A 545 -1.27 -9.25 -0.81
N ASN A 546 -0.79 -10.24 -1.57
CA ASN A 546 -0.03 -10.03 -2.80
C ASN A 546 -0.89 -9.84 -4.06
N ASN A 547 -2.24 -9.91 -3.99
CA ASN A 547 -3.09 -9.84 -5.18
C ASN A 547 -4.51 -9.29 -4.88
N TYR A 548 -4.95 -8.31 -5.67
CA TYR A 548 -6.25 -7.61 -5.53
C TYR A 548 -7.46 -8.55 -5.66
N SER A 549 -7.41 -9.51 -6.60
CA SER A 549 -8.47 -10.50 -6.82
C SER A 549 -8.72 -11.42 -5.61
N LYS A 550 -7.82 -11.44 -4.63
CA LYS A 550 -7.95 -12.20 -3.38
C LYS A 550 -8.55 -11.39 -2.23
N LEU A 551 -8.86 -10.10 -2.42
CA LEU A 551 -9.38 -9.18 -1.39
C LEU A 551 -10.83 -8.76 -1.59
N GLU A 552 -11.38 -8.96 -2.78
CA GLU A 552 -12.80 -8.78 -3.04
C GLU A 552 -13.60 -9.74 -2.14
N GLY A 553 -14.49 -9.19 -1.29
CA GLY A 553 -15.21 -9.95 -0.27
C GLY A 553 -14.45 -10.21 1.04
N ARG A 554 -13.29 -9.56 1.29
CA ARG A 554 -12.51 -9.68 2.53
C ARG A 554 -12.29 -8.33 3.25
N PRO A 555 -13.35 -7.62 3.67
CA PRO A 555 -13.26 -6.28 4.28
C PRO A 555 -12.32 -6.25 5.50
N HIS A 556 -12.28 -7.31 6.30
CA HIS A 556 -11.37 -7.40 7.45
C HIS A 556 -9.88 -7.31 7.09
N GLN A 557 -9.45 -7.82 5.93
CA GLN A 557 -8.04 -7.73 5.51
C GLN A 557 -7.69 -6.31 5.06
N VAL A 558 -8.64 -5.59 4.48
CA VAL A 558 -8.51 -4.17 4.10
C VAL A 558 -8.44 -3.30 5.35
N THR A 559 -9.37 -3.49 6.30
CA THR A 559 -9.34 -2.86 7.62
C THR A 559 -8.01 -3.11 8.34
N THR A 560 -7.52 -4.35 8.34
CA THR A 560 -6.21 -4.69 8.94
C THR A 560 -5.06 -3.91 8.28
N GLY A 561 -5.09 -3.75 6.95
CA GLY A 561 -4.13 -2.95 6.22
C GLY A 561 -4.12 -1.48 6.62
N MET A 562 -5.30 -0.87 6.78
CA MET A 562 -5.44 0.53 7.21
C MET A 562 -5.06 0.75 8.68
N ARG A 563 -5.11 -0.30 9.51
CA ARG A 563 -4.72 -0.26 10.94
C ARG A 563 -3.21 -0.50 11.17
N LEU A 564 -2.40 -0.68 10.13
CA LEU A 564 -0.95 -0.93 10.29
C LEU A 564 -0.18 0.20 10.98
N ALA A 565 -0.74 1.41 11.03
CA ALA A 565 -0.19 2.54 11.77
C ALA A 565 -0.15 2.28 13.30
N ASP A 566 -1.02 1.43 13.85
CA ASP A 566 -1.07 1.12 15.29
C ASP A 566 0.25 0.48 15.80
N ASN A 567 1.08 -0.06 14.91
CA ASN A 567 2.38 -0.63 15.24
C ASN A 567 3.53 0.40 15.34
N ILE A 568 3.30 1.65 14.95
CA ILE A 568 4.34 2.69 14.90
C ILE A 568 4.77 3.14 16.30
N PRO A 569 3.86 3.42 17.26
CA PRO A 569 4.26 3.86 18.60
C PRO A 569 5.18 2.87 19.32
N GLY A 570 4.91 1.56 19.21
CA GLY A 570 5.77 0.51 19.77
C GLY A 570 7.15 0.51 19.15
N LEU A 571 7.25 0.60 17.82
CA LEU A 571 8.52 0.66 17.12
C LEU A 571 9.37 1.88 17.53
N LEU A 572 8.75 3.05 17.64
CA LEU A 572 9.43 4.27 18.09
C LEU A 572 9.87 4.16 19.56
N SER A 573 9.06 3.52 20.39
CA SER A 573 9.38 3.29 21.80
C SER A 573 10.58 2.36 21.98
N ASP A 574 10.67 1.29 21.18
CA ASP A 574 11.80 0.35 21.20
C ASP A 574 13.12 1.06 20.85
N VAL A 575 13.10 1.90 19.82
CA VAL A 575 14.26 2.68 19.37
C VAL A 575 14.63 3.74 20.41
N ALA A 576 13.64 4.46 20.96
CA ALA A 576 13.86 5.44 22.01
C ALA A 576 14.43 4.82 23.30
N ALA A 577 13.98 3.61 23.67
CA ALA A 577 14.52 2.86 24.80
C ALA A 577 15.99 2.46 24.55
N MET A 578 16.32 2.06 23.32
CA MET A 578 17.70 1.76 22.94
C MET A 578 18.60 3.01 23.02
N MET A 579 18.12 4.17 22.57
CA MET A 579 18.84 5.44 22.73
C MET A 579 19.10 5.75 24.20
N LYS A 580 18.07 5.65 25.07
CA LYS A 580 18.23 5.86 26.51
C LYS A 580 19.25 4.92 27.14
N LYS A 581 19.23 3.64 26.75
CA LYS A 581 20.17 2.61 27.23
C LYS A 581 21.62 2.99 26.94
N HIS A 582 21.91 3.50 25.73
CA HIS A 582 23.29 3.75 25.29
C HIS A 582 23.78 5.19 25.49
N LEU A 583 22.87 6.17 25.49
CA LEU A 583 23.19 7.61 25.53
C LEU A 583 22.69 8.31 26.80
N GLY A 584 21.91 7.64 27.65
CA GLY A 584 21.21 8.28 28.78
C GLY A 584 20.11 9.28 28.38
N ARG A 585 19.91 9.51 27.08
CA ARG A 585 18.93 10.44 26.50
C ARG A 585 18.30 9.86 25.23
N THR A 586 17.21 10.47 24.77
CA THR A 586 16.59 10.13 23.49
C THR A 586 16.90 11.22 22.47
N LEU A 587 17.44 10.81 21.32
CA LEU A 587 17.61 11.72 20.18
C LEU A 587 16.26 11.98 19.51
N PRO A 588 16.00 13.20 19.01
CA PRO A 588 14.85 13.43 18.14
C PRO A 588 14.94 12.56 16.89
N ILE A 589 13.80 11.99 16.49
CA ILE A 589 13.68 11.10 15.33
C ILE A 589 13.15 11.89 14.14
N ILE A 590 13.81 11.77 12.99
CA ILE A 590 13.32 12.24 11.70
C ILE A 590 12.93 11.03 10.86
N ILE A 591 11.64 10.93 10.55
CA ILE A 591 11.10 9.88 9.68
C ILE A 591 11.29 10.31 8.22
N SER A 592 12.51 10.20 7.72
CA SER A 592 12.92 10.73 6.40
C SER A 592 12.30 10.01 5.20
N GLU A 593 11.70 8.84 5.44
CA GLU A 593 10.88 8.11 4.48
C GLU A 593 9.75 7.38 5.19
N PHE A 594 8.50 7.58 4.74
CA PHE A 594 7.40 6.72 5.11
C PHE A 594 6.31 6.63 4.04
N GLY A 595 5.53 5.56 4.11
CA GLY A 595 4.39 5.30 3.23
C GLY A 595 3.91 3.84 3.27
N MET A 596 3.02 3.47 2.36
CA MET A 596 2.76 2.05 2.08
C MET A 596 3.97 1.44 1.34
N GLY A 597 4.22 0.12 1.39
CA GLY A 597 5.45 -0.52 0.86
C GLY A 597 5.25 -1.74 -0.05
N ASN A 598 4.63 -1.65 -1.24
CA ASN A 598 4.44 -2.85 -2.09
C ASN A 598 4.52 -2.64 -3.61
N ALA A 599 5.72 -2.81 -4.21
CA ALA A 599 5.90 -2.75 -5.67
C ALA A 599 5.16 -3.86 -6.42
N ARG A 600 4.78 -4.95 -5.75
CA ARG A 600 4.07 -6.06 -6.40
C ARG A 600 2.58 -5.77 -6.59
N ASN A 601 2.05 -4.68 -6.02
CA ASN A 601 0.63 -4.35 -6.14
C ASN A 601 0.38 -2.84 -6.28
N ARG A 602 0.49 -2.33 -7.52
CA ARG A 602 0.36 -0.90 -7.86
C ARG A 602 -0.99 -0.31 -7.48
N GLU A 603 -2.06 -1.08 -7.59
CA GLU A 603 -3.43 -0.67 -7.29
C GLU A 603 -3.58 -0.26 -5.81
N PHE A 604 -2.86 -0.93 -4.90
CA PHE A 604 -2.86 -0.55 -3.49
C PHE A 604 -2.18 0.80 -3.28
N MET A 605 -1.01 0.97 -3.90
CA MET A 605 -0.15 2.14 -3.74
C MET A 605 -0.80 3.46 -4.18
N THR A 606 -1.78 3.38 -5.08
CA THR A 606 -2.44 4.55 -5.67
C THR A 606 -3.86 4.76 -5.12
N SER A 607 -4.28 3.97 -4.12
CA SER A 607 -5.66 3.91 -3.65
C SER A 607 -6.01 4.81 -2.45
N VAL A 608 -7.31 4.94 -2.18
CA VAL A 608 -7.84 5.52 -0.93
C VAL A 608 -7.34 4.78 0.30
N THR A 609 -7.19 3.45 0.24
CA THR A 609 -6.62 2.64 1.35
C THR A 609 -5.22 3.14 1.73
N SER A 610 -4.38 3.44 0.73
CA SER A 610 -3.05 4.02 0.97
C SER A 610 -3.17 5.37 1.67
N ALA A 611 -4.05 6.23 1.19
CA ALA A 611 -4.25 7.54 1.79
C ALA A 611 -4.76 7.48 3.23
N VAL A 612 -5.69 6.55 3.55
CA VAL A 612 -6.16 6.34 4.92
C VAL A 612 -5.04 5.84 5.83
N LEU A 613 -4.25 4.87 5.36
CA LEU A 613 -3.09 4.38 6.12
C LEU A 613 -2.09 5.51 6.39
N VAL A 614 -1.69 6.27 5.36
CA VAL A 614 -0.73 7.37 5.49
C VAL A 614 -1.27 8.49 6.38
N ALA A 615 -2.58 8.77 6.33
CA ALA A 615 -3.22 9.69 7.27
C ALA A 615 -3.09 9.21 8.72
N ASP A 616 -3.30 7.92 8.97
CA ASP A 616 -3.18 7.33 10.32
C ASP A 616 -1.71 7.28 10.78
N MET A 617 -0.78 7.03 9.85
CA MET A 617 0.66 7.15 10.13
C MET A 617 1.00 8.56 10.60
N TRP A 618 0.58 9.61 9.89
CA TRP A 618 0.81 10.98 10.34
C TRP A 618 0.22 11.29 11.71
N ARG A 619 -0.98 10.77 12.03
CA ARG A 619 -1.53 10.88 13.39
C ARG A 619 -0.56 10.29 14.41
N THR A 620 -0.09 9.06 14.22
CA THR A 620 0.85 8.41 15.16
C THR A 620 2.18 9.16 15.27
N LEU A 621 2.66 9.75 14.18
CA LEU A 621 3.89 10.56 14.18
C LEU A 621 3.70 11.88 14.93
N LEU A 622 2.55 12.54 14.75
CA LEU A 622 2.20 13.78 15.45
C LEU A 622 2.01 13.56 16.95
N GLU A 623 1.45 12.42 17.34
CA GLU A 623 1.26 12.01 18.74
C GLU A 623 2.58 11.65 19.44
N SER A 624 3.60 11.25 18.68
CA SER A 624 4.88 10.82 19.23
C SER A 624 5.66 11.99 19.83
N PRO A 625 6.17 11.87 21.07
CA PRO A 625 6.98 12.91 21.70
C PRO A 625 8.43 12.95 21.18
N VAL A 626 8.86 11.92 20.44
CA VAL A 626 10.24 11.79 19.97
C VAL A 626 10.40 12.16 18.49
N VAL A 627 9.31 12.25 17.73
CA VAL A 627 9.36 12.56 16.30
C VAL A 627 9.47 14.06 16.09
N LEU A 628 10.58 14.50 15.51
CA LEU A 628 10.84 15.90 15.17
C LEU A 628 10.33 16.25 13.78
N GLY A 629 10.46 15.35 12.80
CA GLY A 629 10.07 15.61 11.41
C GLY A 629 9.77 14.35 10.64
N ALA A 630 9.09 14.47 9.51
CA ALA A 630 8.72 13.34 8.67
C ALA A 630 8.60 13.75 7.20
N ASN A 631 9.11 12.91 6.30
CA ASN A 631 9.05 13.12 4.86
C ASN A 631 8.35 11.93 4.20
N LYS A 632 7.18 12.20 3.64
CA LYS A 632 6.40 11.21 2.92
C LYS A 632 7.12 10.85 1.61
N TRP A 633 7.24 9.56 1.31
CA TRP A 633 7.79 9.07 0.03
C TRP A 633 6.68 8.80 -1.00
N CYS A 634 6.66 9.43 -2.18
CA CYS A 634 7.41 10.61 -2.61
C CYS A 634 6.48 11.64 -3.30
N LEU A 635 7.03 12.82 -3.62
CA LEU A 635 6.24 13.96 -4.13
C LEU A 635 5.71 13.72 -5.54
N PHE A 636 6.60 13.30 -6.44
CA PHE A 636 6.33 13.29 -7.88
C PHE A 636 6.90 12.05 -8.57
N THR A 637 6.16 11.49 -9.54
CA THR A 637 6.46 10.39 -10.50
C THR A 637 7.46 9.32 -10.11
N GLY A 638 7.58 9.00 -8.83
CA GLY A 638 8.29 7.82 -8.39
C GLY A 638 7.52 6.56 -8.75
N TYR A 639 8.27 5.50 -9.07
CA TYR A 639 7.78 4.12 -9.16
C TYR A 639 7.03 3.70 -7.89
N TRP A 640 7.36 4.33 -6.76
CA TRP A 640 6.86 4.07 -5.42
C TRP A 640 5.98 5.22 -4.90
N PHE A 641 4.65 4.99 -4.84
CA PHE A 641 3.65 5.78 -4.08
C PHE A 641 3.62 7.31 -4.33
N SER A 642 4.06 7.84 -5.46
CA SER A 642 4.02 9.30 -5.72
C SER A 642 2.65 9.97 -5.49
N GLN A 643 2.63 11.18 -4.91
CA GLN A 643 1.40 11.96 -4.69
C GLN A 643 0.89 12.66 -5.95
N ILE A 644 1.82 13.08 -6.80
CA ILE A 644 1.54 13.69 -8.09
C ILE A 644 2.15 12.78 -9.17
N GLN A 645 1.32 12.36 -10.12
CA GLN A 645 1.81 11.77 -11.36
C GLN A 645 1.83 12.84 -12.44
N GLY A 646 2.82 12.78 -13.31
CA GLY A 646 2.84 13.51 -14.57
C GLY A 646 3.65 12.73 -15.62
N PRO A 647 4.16 13.42 -16.64
CA PRO A 647 5.00 12.84 -17.67
C PRO A 647 6.18 12.04 -17.12
N THR A 648 6.57 10.99 -17.83
CA THR A 648 7.77 10.19 -17.53
C THR A 648 8.61 10.03 -18.78
N LEU A 649 9.84 9.52 -18.66
CA LEU A 649 10.68 9.22 -19.81
C LEU A 649 10.03 8.25 -20.81
N HIS A 650 9.24 7.30 -20.30
CA HIS A 650 8.53 6.32 -21.13
C HIS A 650 7.18 6.83 -21.65
N ASN A 651 6.65 7.90 -21.07
CA ASN A 651 5.39 8.51 -21.48
C ASN A 651 5.44 10.04 -21.25
N PRO A 652 6.11 10.79 -22.16
CA PRO A 652 6.36 12.23 -21.98
C PRO A 652 5.11 13.10 -22.20
N ASN A 653 4.03 12.53 -22.74
CA ASN A 653 2.78 13.23 -22.98
C ASN A 653 1.71 12.90 -21.92
N ALA A 654 2.06 12.18 -20.85
CA ALA A 654 1.09 11.83 -19.80
C ALA A 654 0.61 13.10 -19.08
N PRO A 655 -0.70 13.29 -18.86
CA PRO A 655 -1.20 14.44 -18.15
C PRO A 655 -0.81 14.39 -16.66
N TYR A 656 -0.75 15.56 -16.04
CA TYR A 656 -0.59 15.65 -14.60
C TYR A 656 -1.89 15.30 -13.87
N TYR A 657 -1.81 14.47 -12.83
CA TYR A 657 -2.94 14.19 -11.97
C TYR A 657 -2.52 13.91 -10.52
N ASN A 658 -3.46 14.16 -9.60
CA ASN A 658 -3.26 13.99 -8.16
C ASN A 658 -3.71 12.60 -7.74
N ARG A 659 -2.92 11.90 -6.92
CA ARG A 659 -3.31 10.65 -6.27
C ARG A 659 -4.02 10.88 -4.94
N PRO A 660 -4.72 9.90 -4.35
CA PRO A 660 -5.46 10.06 -3.09
C PRO A 660 -4.64 10.65 -1.94
N GLU A 661 -3.37 10.24 -1.84
CA GLU A 661 -2.46 10.77 -0.83
C GLU A 661 -2.19 12.27 -0.98
N TRP A 662 -2.33 12.84 -2.18
CA TRP A 662 -2.27 14.30 -2.37
C TRP A 662 -3.44 14.98 -1.65
N ALA A 663 -4.67 14.47 -1.81
CA ALA A 663 -5.85 15.02 -1.16
C ALA A 663 -5.74 14.91 0.37
N MET A 664 -5.20 13.79 0.86
CA MET A 664 -4.87 13.60 2.27
C MET A 664 -3.87 14.65 2.79
N HIS A 665 -2.83 14.99 2.01
CA HIS A 665 -1.92 16.09 2.36
C HIS A 665 -2.65 17.43 2.47
N VAL A 666 -3.49 17.76 1.48
CA VAL A 666 -4.28 19.01 1.49
C VAL A 666 -5.23 19.07 2.68
N ILE A 667 -5.84 17.95 3.08
CA ILE A 667 -6.68 17.86 4.28
C ILE A 667 -5.88 18.27 5.53
N TYR A 668 -4.71 17.68 5.73
CA TYR A 668 -3.83 18.05 6.85
C TYR A 668 -3.36 19.52 6.77
N ALA A 669 -3.02 20.00 5.57
CA ALA A 669 -2.60 21.38 5.35
C ALA A 669 -3.70 22.42 5.68
N ARG A 670 -4.98 22.04 5.51
CA ARG A 670 -6.13 22.86 5.87
C ARG A 670 -6.40 22.86 7.37
N CYS A 671 -6.25 21.70 8.03
CA CYS A 671 -6.61 21.56 9.45
C CYS A 671 -5.48 21.95 10.42
N ARG A 672 -4.21 21.76 10.05
CA ARG A 672 -3.08 21.89 10.98
C ARG A 672 -2.97 23.28 11.61
N SER A 673 -2.48 23.31 12.85
CA SER A 673 -2.12 24.51 13.62
C SER A 673 -0.76 24.31 14.28
N LYS A 674 -0.26 25.34 14.98
CA LYS A 674 0.96 25.28 15.80
C LYS A 674 0.80 24.40 17.05
N THR A 675 -0.44 24.14 17.47
CA THR A 675 -0.74 23.32 18.65
C THR A 675 -1.79 22.27 18.34
N ARG A 676 -1.68 21.13 19.02
CA ARG A 676 -2.66 20.03 19.00
C ARG A 676 -3.09 19.66 20.41
N LEU A 677 -4.25 19.02 20.52
CA LEU A 677 -4.75 18.42 21.75
C LEU A 677 -4.55 16.90 21.70
N ALA A 678 -4.35 16.27 22.85
CA ALA A 678 -4.53 14.82 22.96
C ALA A 678 -6.00 14.46 22.77
N VAL A 679 -6.25 13.34 22.11
CA VAL A 679 -7.60 12.83 21.85
C VAL A 679 -7.71 11.45 22.46
N ASN A 680 -8.62 11.32 23.43
CA ASN A 680 -8.99 10.03 23.98
C ASN A 680 -10.10 9.42 23.15
N ASN A 681 -9.95 8.15 22.81
CA ASN A 681 -10.93 7.40 22.05
C ASN A 681 -11.50 6.32 22.98
N GLU A 682 -12.80 6.40 23.26
CA GLU A 682 -13.49 5.43 24.12
C GLU A 682 -13.55 4.03 23.46
N VAL A 683 -13.40 3.96 22.13
CA VAL A 683 -13.46 2.71 21.36
C VAL A 683 -12.19 2.51 20.54
N SER A 684 -11.38 1.51 20.90
CA SER A 684 -10.10 1.22 20.24
C SER A 684 -10.26 0.92 18.74
N GLU A 685 -11.35 0.27 18.35
CA GLU A 685 -11.65 -0.17 16.98
C GLU A 685 -12.35 0.88 16.09
N GLY A 686 -12.64 2.09 16.61
CA GLY A 686 -13.38 3.12 15.90
C GLY A 686 -12.54 4.03 15.00
N ALA A 687 -13.21 5.04 14.41
CA ALA A 687 -12.55 6.17 13.75
C ALA A 687 -11.50 6.81 14.69
N LYS A 688 -10.42 7.32 14.10
CA LYS A 688 -9.37 8.06 14.82
C LYS A 688 -9.44 9.54 14.48
N ALA A 689 -8.85 10.38 15.33
CA ALA A 689 -8.74 11.80 15.05
C ALA A 689 -7.41 12.37 15.51
N ILE A 690 -7.04 13.47 14.88
CA ILE A 690 -6.13 14.46 15.44
C ILE A 690 -6.83 15.82 15.49
N VAL A 691 -6.65 16.55 16.58
CA VAL A 691 -7.29 17.84 16.82
C VAL A 691 -6.22 18.91 16.97
N PHE A 692 -6.27 19.89 16.09
CA PHE A 692 -5.44 21.08 16.08
C PHE A 692 -6.23 22.26 16.64
N LYS A 693 -5.60 23.04 17.51
CA LYS A 693 -6.23 24.21 18.14
C LYS A 693 -5.84 25.48 17.39
N HIS A 694 -6.82 26.18 16.83
CA HIS A 694 -6.68 27.54 16.31
C HIS A 694 -7.24 28.54 17.33
N PRO A 695 -7.02 29.86 17.17
CA PRO A 695 -7.56 30.86 18.08
C PRO A 695 -9.09 30.76 18.26
N ASN A 696 -9.83 30.67 17.15
CA ASN A 696 -11.31 30.73 17.13
C ASN A 696 -11.96 29.46 16.54
N SER A 697 -11.17 28.39 16.33
CA SER A 697 -11.67 27.16 15.74
C SER A 697 -10.81 25.96 16.12
N TYR A 698 -11.31 24.77 15.82
CA TYR A 698 -10.55 23.53 15.81
C TYR A 698 -10.39 23.04 14.37
N GLY A 699 -9.18 22.61 14.02
CA GLY A 699 -8.94 21.81 12.83
C GLY A 699 -8.93 20.34 13.24
N VAL A 700 -9.83 19.52 12.72
CA VAL A 700 -9.92 18.10 13.07
C VAL A 700 -9.68 17.26 11.83
N VAL A 701 -8.76 16.30 11.89
CA VAL A 701 -8.64 15.28 10.83
C VAL A 701 -9.18 13.97 11.39
N LEU A 702 -10.33 13.52 10.87
CA LEU A 702 -10.95 12.25 11.18
C LEU A 702 -10.53 11.18 10.16
N ILE A 703 -10.26 9.98 10.65
CA ILE A 703 -9.72 8.87 9.87
C ILE A 703 -10.58 7.64 10.13
N SER A 704 -11.39 7.25 9.15
CA SER A 704 -12.16 6.01 9.21
C SER A 704 -11.38 4.87 8.58
N ARG A 705 -11.06 3.88 9.40
CA ARG A 705 -10.22 2.72 9.05
C ARG A 705 -11.03 1.48 8.73
N GLU A 706 -12.36 1.62 8.67
CA GLU A 706 -13.25 0.52 8.31
C GLU A 706 -13.37 0.43 6.79
N ALA A 707 -13.32 -0.80 6.28
CA ALA A 707 -13.45 -1.08 4.85
C ALA A 707 -14.87 -0.89 4.30
N ALA A 708 -15.87 -0.94 5.20
CA ALA A 708 -17.29 -0.80 4.87
C ALA A 708 -18.08 -0.26 6.06
N GLY A 709 -19.27 0.28 5.79
CA GLY A 709 -20.16 0.83 6.81
C GLY A 709 -19.86 2.28 7.19
N TRP A 710 -20.89 2.97 7.67
CA TRP A 710 -20.75 4.34 8.18
C TRP A 710 -20.55 4.33 9.69
N GLN A 711 -19.79 5.29 10.20
CA GLN A 711 -19.58 5.49 11.61
C GLN A 711 -20.27 6.77 12.07
N SER A 712 -20.89 6.71 13.24
CA SER A 712 -21.50 7.87 13.89
C SER A 712 -20.50 8.39 14.92
N VAL A 713 -19.88 9.55 14.68
CA VAL A 713 -18.78 10.07 15.49
C VAL A 713 -19.20 11.32 16.24
N VAL A 714 -19.16 11.29 17.57
CA VAL A 714 -19.38 12.47 18.41
C VAL A 714 -18.04 13.09 18.77
N LEU A 715 -17.88 14.39 18.49
CA LEU A 715 -16.68 15.15 18.83
C LEU A 715 -16.93 15.98 20.09
N ASP A 716 -16.30 15.58 21.19
CA ASP A 716 -16.27 16.38 22.43
C ASP A 716 -15.04 17.27 22.41
N LEU A 717 -15.23 18.49 21.87
CA LEU A 717 -14.19 19.50 21.74
C LEU A 717 -14.39 20.60 22.80
N PRO A 718 -13.41 20.87 23.66
CA PRO A 718 -13.56 21.84 24.75
C PRO A 718 -13.91 23.24 24.25
N GLY A 719 -15.01 23.80 24.73
CA GLY A 719 -15.47 25.14 24.34
C GLY A 719 -15.90 25.26 22.87
N ALA A 720 -16.12 24.15 22.16
CA ALA A 720 -16.69 24.22 20.81
C ALA A 720 -18.11 24.79 20.85
N LYS A 721 -18.48 25.55 19.82
CA LYS A 721 -19.78 26.22 19.71
C LYS A 721 -20.59 25.67 18.56
N ARG A 722 -21.92 25.79 18.67
CA ARG A 722 -22.80 25.60 17.52
C ARG A 722 -22.47 26.64 16.46
N GLY A 723 -22.39 26.24 15.20
CA GLY A 723 -22.14 27.14 14.09
C GLY A 723 -21.80 26.41 12.79
N ARG A 724 -21.48 27.19 11.76
CA ARG A 724 -21.12 26.64 10.45
C ARG A 724 -19.70 26.06 10.50
N ALA A 725 -19.57 24.79 10.17
CA ALA A 725 -18.30 24.09 10.00
C ALA A 725 -18.01 23.85 8.53
N THR A 726 -16.73 23.76 8.17
CA THR A 726 -16.32 23.37 6.80
C THR A 726 -15.70 21.98 6.81
N CYS A 727 -15.98 21.21 5.76
CA CYS A 727 -15.46 19.87 5.57
C CYS A 727 -14.70 19.77 4.24
N ILE A 728 -13.56 19.07 4.27
CA ILE A 728 -12.90 18.48 3.11
C ILE A 728 -12.86 16.95 3.31
N LEU A 729 -13.43 16.19 2.39
CA LEU A 729 -13.58 14.74 2.49
C LEU A 729 -12.85 14.03 1.35
N LEU A 730 -12.01 13.06 1.72
CA LEU A 730 -11.44 12.06 0.83
C LEU A 730 -12.12 10.72 1.11
N THR A 731 -12.85 10.20 0.13
CA THR A 731 -13.43 8.85 0.15
C THR A 731 -13.69 8.37 -1.28
N ALA A 732 -14.01 7.08 -1.44
CA ALA A 732 -14.44 6.51 -2.71
C ALA A 732 -15.49 5.42 -2.48
N GLY A 733 -16.27 5.10 -3.52
CA GLY A 733 -17.24 4.01 -3.47
C GLY A 733 -16.60 2.62 -3.27
N HIS A 734 -15.27 2.52 -3.40
CA HIS A 734 -14.51 1.32 -3.10
C HIS A 734 -13.10 1.69 -2.59
N PRO A 735 -12.60 1.04 -1.52
CA PRO A 735 -11.38 1.47 -0.81
C PRO A 735 -10.09 1.33 -1.64
N PHE A 736 -10.12 0.54 -2.71
CA PHE A 736 -8.99 0.36 -3.61
C PHE A 736 -9.03 1.23 -4.86
N LEU A 737 -10.03 2.09 -5.01
CA LEU A 737 -10.00 3.03 -6.11
C LEU A 737 -8.82 3.99 -5.91
N GLY A 738 -8.10 4.21 -7.00
CA GLY A 738 -7.05 5.19 -7.16
C GLY A 738 -7.33 6.11 -8.35
N ASN A 739 -6.57 7.18 -8.49
CA ASN A 739 -6.54 7.95 -9.73
C ASN A 739 -5.42 7.38 -10.60
N GLU A 740 -5.75 6.81 -11.76
CA GLU A 740 -4.80 6.41 -12.80
C GLU A 740 -5.30 6.99 -14.14
N ASN A 741 -4.49 7.84 -14.77
CA ASN A 741 -4.74 8.49 -16.09
C ASN A 741 -5.90 9.49 -16.14
N ASP A 742 -5.56 10.78 -16.11
CA ASP A 742 -6.35 12.01 -16.46
C ASP A 742 -7.74 12.23 -15.83
N HIS A 743 -8.25 11.30 -15.02
CA HIS A 743 -9.59 11.42 -14.47
C HIS A 743 -9.57 11.18 -12.96
N SER A 744 -9.97 12.20 -12.20
CA SER A 744 -10.15 12.11 -10.75
C SER A 744 -11.40 11.27 -10.46
N LEU A 745 -11.25 9.95 -10.39
CA LEU A 745 -12.30 9.03 -9.92
C LEU A 745 -12.58 9.22 -8.41
N ILE A 746 -11.67 9.89 -7.71
CA ILE A 746 -11.73 10.12 -6.27
C ILE A 746 -12.01 11.59 -6.02
N GLY A 747 -13.22 11.86 -5.56
CA GLY A 747 -13.64 13.20 -5.19
C GLY A 747 -13.00 13.60 -3.86
N LYS A 748 -12.12 14.60 -3.92
CA LYS A 748 -12.02 15.55 -2.82
C LYS A 748 -13.34 16.32 -2.81
N TYR A 749 -14.18 16.12 -1.80
CA TYR A 749 -15.44 16.84 -1.66
C TYR A 749 -15.27 17.95 -0.63
N GLU A 750 -15.72 19.16 -0.95
CA GLU A 750 -15.73 20.28 -0.02
C GLU A 750 -17.15 20.78 0.15
N PHE A 751 -17.57 20.97 1.40
CA PHE A 751 -18.91 21.45 1.73
C PHE A 751 -18.94 22.04 3.14
N GLU A 752 -19.99 22.80 3.43
CA GLU A 752 -20.28 23.34 4.76
C GLU A 752 -21.47 22.62 5.36
N PHE A 753 -21.51 22.54 6.69
CA PHE A 753 -22.64 21.96 7.42
C PHE A 753 -22.80 22.66 8.77
N ASP A 754 -23.99 22.54 9.36
CA ASP A 754 -24.25 23.06 10.70
C ASP A 754 -23.73 22.09 11.75
N TYR A 755 -22.70 22.50 12.49
CA TYR A 755 -22.12 21.74 13.59
C TYR A 755 -22.75 22.14 14.92
N ALA A 756 -22.94 21.16 15.80
CA ALA A 756 -23.33 21.37 17.18
C ALA A 756 -22.57 20.40 18.10
N PRO A 757 -21.99 20.88 19.21
CA PRO A 757 -21.32 20.02 20.19
C PRO A 757 -22.25 18.91 20.71
N GLY A 758 -21.70 17.70 20.86
CA GLY A 758 -22.46 16.53 21.31
C GLY A 758 -23.35 15.88 20.25
N GLU A 759 -23.58 16.52 19.10
CA GLU A 759 -24.30 15.90 17.98
C GLU A 759 -23.35 15.00 17.15
N PRO A 760 -23.80 13.82 16.70
CA PRO A 760 -22.97 12.91 15.91
C PRO A 760 -22.76 13.40 14.47
N ILE A 761 -21.54 13.25 13.99
CA ILE A 761 -21.12 13.44 12.60
C ILE A 761 -21.04 12.08 11.92
N THR A 762 -21.63 11.98 10.74
CA THR A 762 -21.60 10.74 9.95
C THR A 762 -20.28 10.67 9.16
N VAL A 763 -19.47 9.65 9.43
CA VAL A 763 -18.16 9.43 8.80
C VAL A 763 -18.21 8.20 7.88
N PRO A 764 -17.95 8.33 6.56
CA PRO A 764 -17.91 7.18 5.66
C PRO A 764 -16.77 6.21 5.97
N SER A 765 -16.94 4.93 5.65
CA SER A 765 -15.82 3.97 5.62
C SER A 765 -14.68 4.43 4.74
N SER A 766 -13.46 4.01 5.07
CA SER A 766 -12.26 4.20 4.24
C SER A 766 -12.13 5.66 3.80
N SER A 767 -12.12 6.55 4.77
CA SER A 767 -12.17 7.98 4.52
C SER A 767 -11.21 8.76 5.41
N VAL A 768 -10.81 9.93 4.88
CA VAL A 768 -10.11 10.96 5.63
C VAL A 768 -10.92 12.23 5.50
N MET A 769 -11.32 12.82 6.62
CA MET A 769 -12.18 14.01 6.67
C MET A 769 -11.49 15.10 7.47
N GLY A 770 -11.23 16.24 6.84
CA GLY A 770 -10.75 17.45 7.49
C GLY A 770 -11.92 18.37 7.82
N LEU A 771 -12.05 18.75 9.08
CA LEU A 771 -13.06 19.66 9.58
C LEU A 771 -12.42 20.94 10.10
N ILE A 772 -13.05 22.09 9.85
CA ILE A 772 -12.83 23.31 10.62
C ILE A 772 -14.11 23.59 11.40
N VAL A 773 -14.03 23.52 12.73
CA VAL A 773 -15.15 23.58 13.67
C VAL A 773 -15.06 24.83 14.55
N PRO A 774 -16.16 25.59 14.77
CA PRO A 774 -16.14 26.77 15.64
C PRO A 774 -15.81 26.47 17.12
N ARG A 775 -15.01 27.36 17.74
CA ARG A 775 -14.70 27.41 19.18
C ARG A 775 -15.06 28.79 19.70
#